data_AF-A0A1R4GRD8-F1
#
_entry.id   AF-A0A1R4GRD8-F1
#
_cell.length_a   1.000
_cell.length_b   1.000
_cell.length_c   1.000
_cell.angle_alpha   90.00
_cell.angle_beta   90.00
_cell.angle_gamma   90.00
#
_symmetry.space_group_name_H-M   'P 1'
#
loop_
_entity.id
_entity.type
_entity.pdbx_description
1 polymer ?
#
loop_
_entity_poly.entity_id
_entity_poly.type
_entity_poly.pdbx_seq_one_letter_code
_entity_poly.pdbx_strand_id
1 'polypeptide(L)'
;MEAEPAVNYGAHELLELRIHGVLNTPSYEMLETTPQRVETIRGDQLAGFSTYRQPAPENAPTDRRVEAYAWGRLSRFTGIPSLGRIGDALVKLLWFALAPYGLANTAYWSRSRIGTDEAPEKKDSTDEEHRWIARTISTGLGAGTMRLYGLLLSLLFVTTAATVALDMIGRQCFATATTAIGAGVELSCPGARIVLAPLGELGPGTRDALLMGLPLLALAAVVVLPMLGRTRYLTGPSRPGRVPPRSASAMQPGAPLLAQRDLWLVGSGMGRLRRLHTGAALAWLAAIFAFDHVDGWQPGSGAAAWAGSVWPVATGLAVLLTLGGCVWIVKPQAQIAGDVPRRHAAYLMLCTILLVAVLAAGIADPGAGRGTRAGASAAMVVVIALALTLVALLLGAEWAARTGKPDGSGSDPGEGRKYLGWKGRGPFILGSLAAGFALLLSFAVVLGAGWVLRGPKPPLVYVLQGAGFLLFLLAALSWLALRQVAVHRRGRKLRADDIAAIREHLVRQAGNWTTSPMITHSAEEVHHARRQAALLRRMEVFIGWIGWAVFIGICVGLLALIPSWGPDRTEGGGLWPLLRGLGDAGLWAGMIAVAALYLLSRRSDSRPLGLLWDLMCFLPTQAHPFGPSCYAERVVPELADRIVDWFAEDREATIEELPQEEARGAMPGAAAPEERGLVVSAHSMGIVLAVCALFQLPARGLATEDQERVGLLSYGCQLRRYFARFFPGVCGPGELSLVPAGPPSPTAHNPWSPTLAGEIAEEADPGPAVILQGSLGTLVGERWLNLYRPTDPLGFPARYLGGGGREDMEAASYQEQAYQFLPATHGDYLESTAYVRGFSEVRRRLR
;
A
#
# COMPACT_ATOMS: atom_id res chain seq x y z
N MET A 1 -36.53 -45.42 -27.32
CA MET A 1 -36.11 -44.03 -27.58
C MET A 1 -37.24 -43.15 -27.11
N GLU A 2 -37.32 -42.95 -25.80
CA GLU A 2 -38.20 -41.95 -25.21
C GLU A 2 -37.38 -40.67 -25.12
N ALA A 3 -37.90 -39.60 -25.70
CA ALA A 3 -37.31 -38.27 -25.62
C ALA A 3 -37.47 -37.78 -24.17
N GLU A 4 -36.35 -37.51 -23.51
CA GLU A 4 -36.34 -36.75 -22.26
C GLU A 4 -36.98 -35.38 -22.49
N PRO A 5 -37.84 -34.90 -21.56
CA PRO A 5 -38.44 -33.59 -21.70
C PRO A 5 -37.34 -32.53 -21.55
N ALA A 6 -37.27 -31.61 -22.50
CA ALA A 6 -36.48 -30.39 -22.38
C ALA A 6 -36.92 -29.67 -21.10
N VAL A 7 -36.00 -29.53 -20.15
CA VAL A 7 -36.20 -28.72 -18.95
C VAL A 7 -36.41 -27.28 -19.39
N ASN A 8 -37.66 -26.84 -19.29
CA ASN A 8 -38.07 -25.48 -19.54
C ASN A 8 -37.61 -24.62 -18.36
N TYR A 9 -36.46 -23.95 -18.50
CA TYR A 9 -35.94 -23.01 -17.52
C TYR A 9 -36.74 -21.71 -17.60
N GLY A 10 -37.69 -21.51 -16.69
CA GLY A 10 -38.36 -20.22 -16.56
C GLY A 10 -37.43 -19.14 -15.96
N ALA A 11 -37.23 -18.06 -16.72
CA ALA A 11 -37.09 -16.67 -16.29
C ALA A 11 -35.76 -16.22 -15.64
N HIS A 12 -35.02 -15.39 -16.40
CA HIS A 12 -33.86 -14.56 -16.05
C HIS A 12 -32.50 -15.27 -15.90
N GLU A 13 -31.60 -15.07 -16.87
CA GLU A 13 -30.20 -15.52 -16.80
C GLU A 13 -29.47 -14.75 -15.67
N LEU A 14 -29.15 -15.42 -14.57
CA LEU A 14 -28.46 -14.83 -13.42
C LEU A 14 -26.96 -15.16 -13.45
N LEU A 15 -26.11 -14.14 -13.29
CA LEU A 15 -24.67 -14.31 -13.08
C LEU A 15 -24.28 -14.03 -11.62
N GLU A 16 -23.63 -14.99 -10.98
CA GLU A 16 -22.92 -14.80 -9.71
C GLU A 16 -21.42 -14.60 -10.00
N LEU A 17 -20.92 -13.38 -9.77
CA LEU A 17 -19.50 -13.05 -9.91
C LEU A 17 -18.81 -13.07 -8.54
N ARG A 18 -18.05 -14.13 -8.26
CA ARG A 18 -17.30 -14.32 -7.02
C ARG A 18 -15.93 -13.64 -7.11
N ILE A 19 -15.67 -12.71 -6.18
CA ILE A 19 -14.44 -11.94 -6.09
C ILE A 19 -13.87 -12.07 -4.68
N HIS A 20 -12.84 -12.92 -4.53
CA HIS A 20 -12.19 -13.07 -3.23
C HIS A 20 -11.05 -12.09 -3.00
N GLY A 21 -10.78 -11.81 -1.73
CA GLY A 21 -9.68 -10.98 -1.27
C GLY A 21 -8.33 -11.68 -1.34
N VAL A 22 -7.32 -11.02 -0.80
CA VAL A 22 -5.94 -11.47 -0.95
C VAL A 22 -5.67 -12.67 -0.06
N LEU A 23 -5.22 -13.74 -0.71
CA LEU A 23 -4.29 -14.76 -0.24
C LEU A 23 -3.93 -15.76 -1.36
N ASN A 24 -4.13 -15.37 -2.63
CA ASN A 24 -4.13 -16.28 -3.78
C ASN A 24 -5.23 -17.33 -3.69
N THR A 25 -6.44 -16.98 -3.21
CA THR A 25 -7.60 -17.86 -3.37
C THR A 25 -7.75 -18.14 -4.87
N PRO A 26 -7.43 -19.34 -5.32
CA PRO A 26 -7.51 -19.69 -6.72
C PRO A 26 -8.98 -19.87 -7.11
N SER A 27 -9.26 -19.78 -8.41
CA SER A 27 -10.63 -19.89 -8.91
C SER A 27 -11.33 -21.16 -8.48
N TYR A 28 -10.62 -22.28 -8.30
CA TYR A 28 -11.22 -23.55 -7.87
C TYR A 28 -11.73 -23.52 -6.42
N GLU A 29 -11.08 -22.79 -5.51
CA GLU A 29 -11.59 -22.61 -4.13
C GLU A 29 -12.83 -21.71 -4.14
N MET A 30 -12.82 -20.63 -4.93
CA MET A 30 -14.00 -19.77 -5.10
C MET A 30 -15.19 -20.51 -5.73
N LEU A 31 -14.93 -21.47 -6.62
CA LEU A 31 -15.93 -22.31 -7.26
C LEU A 31 -16.26 -23.59 -6.45
N GLU A 32 -15.66 -23.78 -5.28
CA GLU A 32 -15.88 -24.94 -4.40
C GLU A 32 -15.71 -26.28 -5.16
N THR A 33 -14.64 -26.37 -5.95
CA THR A 33 -14.34 -27.52 -6.82
C THR A 33 -12.85 -27.80 -6.93
N THR A 34 -12.47 -28.79 -7.75
CA THR A 34 -11.07 -29.17 -7.96
C THR A 34 -10.44 -28.43 -9.15
N PRO A 35 -9.10 -28.22 -9.17
CA PRO A 35 -8.42 -27.50 -10.25
C PRO A 35 -8.72 -28.03 -11.67
N GLN A 36 -8.95 -29.34 -11.81
CA GLN A 36 -9.22 -29.99 -13.10
C GLN A 36 -10.62 -29.68 -13.66
N ARG A 37 -11.55 -29.25 -12.80
CA ARG A 37 -12.93 -28.92 -13.14
C ARG A 37 -13.15 -27.42 -13.36
N VAL A 38 -12.07 -26.65 -13.48
CA VAL A 38 -12.12 -25.21 -13.74
C VAL A 38 -11.52 -24.91 -15.11
N GLU A 39 -12.15 -23.99 -15.83
CA GLU A 39 -11.62 -23.42 -17.06
C GLU A 39 -11.58 -21.90 -17.01
N THR A 40 -10.55 -21.31 -17.60
CA THR A 40 -10.37 -19.85 -17.68
C THR A 40 -11.09 -19.33 -18.91
N ILE A 41 -12.04 -18.41 -18.72
CA ILE A 41 -12.84 -17.81 -19.80
C ILE A 41 -12.14 -16.59 -20.38
N ARG A 42 -11.54 -15.76 -19.51
CA ARG A 42 -10.94 -14.47 -19.88
C ARG A 42 -9.78 -14.13 -18.95
N GLY A 43 -8.70 -13.56 -19.49
CA GLY A 43 -7.56 -13.07 -18.70
C GLY A 43 -6.26 -13.78 -19.02
N ASP A 44 -5.31 -13.72 -18.10
CA ASP A 44 -3.98 -14.32 -18.22
C ASP A 44 -3.57 -15.07 -16.94
N GLN A 45 -2.28 -15.43 -16.83
CA GLN A 45 -1.77 -16.13 -15.66
C GLN A 45 -1.76 -15.28 -14.37
N LEU A 46 -1.90 -13.96 -14.45
CA LEU A 46 -1.82 -13.05 -13.31
C LEU A 46 -3.21 -12.70 -12.77
N ALA A 47 -4.16 -12.45 -13.66
CA ALA A 47 -5.55 -12.23 -13.31
C ALA A 47 -6.52 -12.68 -14.41
N GLY A 48 -7.67 -13.23 -14.02
CA GLY A 48 -8.67 -13.69 -14.96
C GLY A 48 -9.94 -14.27 -14.34
N PHE A 49 -10.94 -14.43 -15.20
CA PHE A 49 -12.25 -15.02 -14.94
C PHE A 49 -12.21 -16.51 -15.26
N SER A 50 -12.77 -17.32 -14.37
CA SER A 50 -12.89 -18.76 -14.57
C SER A 50 -14.29 -19.25 -14.21
N THR A 51 -14.71 -20.35 -14.81
CA THR A 51 -15.98 -21.03 -14.51
C THR A 51 -15.78 -22.54 -14.44
N TYR A 52 -16.87 -23.27 -14.21
CA TYR A 52 -16.89 -24.73 -14.23
C TYR A 52 -16.66 -25.26 -15.65
N ARG A 53 -15.72 -26.19 -15.79
CA ARG A 53 -15.54 -26.95 -17.04
C ARG A 53 -16.76 -27.85 -17.27
N GLN A 54 -17.21 -27.95 -18.52
CA GLN A 54 -18.30 -28.84 -18.89
C GLN A 54 -17.84 -30.31 -19.04
N PRO A 55 -18.66 -31.30 -18.61
CA PRO A 55 -19.91 -31.13 -17.87
C PRO A 55 -19.67 -30.60 -16.44
N ALA A 56 -20.52 -29.67 -16.00
CA ALA A 56 -20.39 -29.04 -14.70
C ALA A 56 -20.45 -30.08 -13.55
N PRO A 57 -19.76 -29.84 -12.42
CA PRO A 57 -19.86 -30.67 -11.23
C PRO A 57 -21.32 -30.79 -10.71
N GLU A 58 -21.68 -31.92 -10.11
CA GLU A 58 -23.01 -32.12 -9.49
C GLU A 58 -23.35 -31.08 -8.40
N ASN A 59 -22.34 -30.53 -7.73
CA ASN A 59 -22.51 -29.50 -6.70
C ASN A 59 -22.55 -28.06 -7.27
N ALA A 60 -22.43 -27.87 -8.58
CA ALA A 60 -22.52 -26.56 -9.19
C ALA A 60 -23.98 -26.03 -9.16
N PRO A 61 -24.21 -24.75 -8.85
CA PRO A 61 -25.55 -24.17 -8.92
C PRO A 61 -26.16 -24.31 -10.31
N THR A 62 -27.41 -24.80 -10.39
CA THR A 62 -28.14 -25.00 -11.65
C THR A 62 -29.04 -23.81 -12.01
N ASP A 63 -29.26 -22.89 -11.07
CA ASP A 63 -30.16 -21.75 -11.18
C ASP A 63 -29.46 -20.45 -11.59
N ARG A 64 -28.15 -20.51 -11.86
CA ARG A 64 -27.30 -19.37 -12.23
C ARG A 64 -25.96 -19.81 -12.80
N ARG A 65 -25.33 -18.92 -13.57
CA ARG A 65 -23.92 -19.03 -13.97
C ARG A 65 -23.03 -18.50 -12.86
N VAL A 66 -21.94 -19.21 -12.53
CA VAL A 66 -20.96 -18.75 -11.53
C VAL A 66 -19.62 -18.51 -12.20
N GLU A 67 -19.06 -17.33 -11.98
CA GLU A 67 -17.71 -16.97 -12.40
C GLU A 67 -16.86 -16.53 -11.21
N ALA A 68 -15.63 -17.00 -11.16
CA ALA A 68 -14.65 -16.61 -10.16
C ALA A 68 -13.57 -15.72 -10.81
N TYR A 69 -13.34 -14.54 -10.24
CA TYR A 69 -12.28 -13.64 -10.66
C TYR A 69 -11.07 -13.78 -9.73
N ALA A 70 -10.01 -14.42 -10.20
CA ALA A 70 -8.77 -14.60 -9.47
C ALA A 70 -7.75 -13.54 -9.88
N TRP A 71 -7.16 -12.83 -8.91
CA TRP A 71 -6.19 -11.74 -9.15
C TRP A 71 -5.01 -11.76 -8.17
N GLY A 72 -4.97 -12.70 -7.22
CA GLY A 72 -3.97 -12.73 -6.14
C GLY A 72 -2.52 -12.92 -6.60
N ARG A 73 -2.27 -13.23 -7.88
CA ARG A 73 -0.92 -13.27 -8.46
C ARG A 73 -0.40 -11.89 -8.86
N LEU A 74 -1.27 -10.87 -8.99
CA LEU A 74 -0.88 -9.46 -9.17
C LEU A 74 -0.33 -8.87 -7.87
N SER A 75 -0.78 -9.31 -6.70
CA SER A 75 -0.27 -8.79 -5.42
C SER A 75 1.04 -9.45 -4.97
N ARG A 76 1.53 -10.49 -5.66
CA ARG A 76 2.76 -11.22 -5.26
C ARG A 76 3.92 -11.00 -6.23
N PHE A 77 5.13 -11.02 -5.66
CA PHE A 77 6.39 -10.97 -6.38
C PHE A 77 6.59 -12.24 -7.22
N THR A 78 6.09 -12.23 -8.44
CA THR A 78 6.45 -13.22 -9.44
C THR A 78 7.87 -12.93 -9.90
N GLY A 79 8.84 -13.71 -9.41
CA GLY A 79 10.23 -13.63 -9.87
C GLY A 79 10.34 -13.83 -11.37
N ILE A 80 11.50 -13.47 -11.92
CA ILE A 80 11.81 -13.72 -13.33
C ILE A 80 12.29 -15.18 -13.42
N PRO A 81 11.50 -16.12 -13.99
CA PRO A 81 11.81 -17.55 -13.92
C PRO A 81 13.16 -17.91 -14.56
N SER A 82 13.63 -17.11 -15.52
CA SER A 82 14.91 -17.30 -16.21
C SER A 82 16.16 -17.05 -15.33
N LEU A 83 16.02 -16.42 -14.16
CA LEU A 83 17.16 -16.14 -13.27
C LEU A 83 17.39 -17.23 -12.20
N GLY A 84 16.64 -18.33 -12.26
CA GLY A 84 16.76 -19.43 -11.30
C GLY A 84 16.38 -19.04 -9.86
N ARG A 85 16.66 -19.94 -8.90
CA ARG A 85 16.25 -19.78 -7.49
C ARG A 85 16.94 -18.60 -6.79
N ILE A 86 18.20 -18.32 -7.13
CA ILE A 86 18.98 -17.23 -6.54
C ILE A 86 18.46 -15.89 -7.04
N GLY A 87 18.19 -15.76 -8.34
CA GLY A 87 17.60 -14.56 -8.91
C GLY A 87 16.20 -14.25 -8.38
N ASP A 88 15.36 -15.27 -8.21
CA ASP A 88 14.03 -15.10 -7.60
C ASP A 88 14.12 -14.59 -6.14
N ALA A 89 15.06 -15.10 -5.36
CA ALA A 89 15.31 -14.59 -3.99
C ALA A 89 15.80 -13.13 -4.00
N LEU A 90 16.68 -12.76 -4.92
CA LEU A 90 17.17 -11.38 -5.07
C LEU A 90 16.05 -10.43 -5.49
N VAL A 91 15.20 -10.84 -6.43
CA VAL A 91 14.03 -10.05 -6.86
C VAL A 91 13.07 -9.83 -5.69
N LYS A 92 12.77 -10.86 -4.89
CA LYS A 92 11.93 -10.74 -3.69
C LYS A 92 12.54 -9.82 -2.63
N LEU A 93 13.84 -9.91 -2.41
CA LEU A 93 14.55 -9.02 -1.48
C LEU A 93 14.51 -7.57 -1.96
N LEU A 94 14.73 -7.34 -3.26
CA LEU A 94 14.69 -6.01 -3.85
C LEU A 94 13.28 -5.41 -3.76
N TRP A 95 12.24 -6.19 -4.01
CA TRP A 95 10.86 -5.76 -3.82
C TRP A 95 10.51 -5.46 -2.35
N PHE A 96 11.00 -6.27 -1.41
CA PHE A 96 10.87 -5.98 0.02
C PHE A 96 11.55 -4.65 0.39
N ALA A 97 12.69 -4.34 -0.25
CA ALA A 97 13.37 -3.06 -0.07
C ALA A 97 12.56 -1.85 -0.59
N LEU A 98 11.54 -2.06 -1.42
CA LEU A 98 10.63 -1.00 -1.90
C LEU A 98 9.44 -0.74 -0.95
N ALA A 99 9.27 -1.52 0.12
CA ALA A 99 8.17 -1.33 1.07
C ALA A 99 8.09 0.09 1.67
N PRO A 100 9.18 0.80 2.01
CA PRO A 100 9.11 2.20 2.45
C PRO A 100 8.42 3.12 1.45
N TYR A 101 8.63 2.87 0.15
CA TYR A 101 8.03 3.65 -0.92
C TYR A 101 6.54 3.37 -1.07
N GLY A 102 6.11 2.12 -0.84
CA GLY A 102 4.70 1.74 -0.72
C GLY A 102 4.02 2.46 0.43
N LEU A 103 4.63 2.43 1.63
CA LEU A 103 4.12 3.12 2.81
C LEU A 103 4.01 4.63 2.61
N ALA A 104 4.96 5.26 1.92
CA ALA A 104 4.86 6.68 1.57
C ALA A 104 3.67 6.99 0.64
N ASN A 105 3.36 6.10 -0.31
CA ASN A 105 2.17 6.22 -1.14
C ASN A 105 0.88 5.98 -0.35
N THR A 106 0.84 5.00 0.55
CA THR A 106 -0.31 4.81 1.47
C THR A 106 -0.51 6.05 2.34
N ALA A 107 0.58 6.61 2.87
CA ALA A 107 0.56 7.84 3.67
C ALA A 107 -0.01 9.02 2.87
N TYR A 108 0.29 9.11 1.57
CA TYR A 108 -0.28 10.13 0.68
C TYR A 108 -1.81 10.03 0.56
N TRP A 109 -2.36 8.84 0.47
CA TRP A 109 -3.80 8.63 0.36
C TRP A 109 -4.54 8.68 1.70
N SER A 110 -3.80 8.61 2.81
CA SER A 110 -4.37 8.75 4.16
C SER A 110 -4.65 10.20 4.59
N ARG A 111 -4.47 11.16 3.67
CA ARG A 111 -4.79 12.58 3.87
C ARG A 111 -6.31 12.77 3.92
N SER A 112 -6.76 13.68 4.78
CA SER A 112 -8.19 13.98 4.95
C SER A 112 -8.77 14.93 3.89
N ARG A 113 -7.93 15.60 3.08
CA ARG A 113 -8.36 16.54 2.03
C ARG A 113 -7.57 16.24 0.75
N ILE A 114 -8.24 15.70 -0.24
CA ILE A 114 -7.71 15.42 -1.58
C ILE A 114 -8.31 16.45 -2.53
N GLY A 115 -7.49 17.02 -3.41
CA GLY A 115 -7.94 18.09 -4.31
C GLY A 115 -7.98 19.47 -3.66
N THR A 116 -8.33 20.44 -4.49
CA THR A 116 -8.83 21.76 -4.10
C THR A 116 -10.33 21.78 -4.40
N ASP A 117 -11.13 22.59 -3.69
CA ASP A 117 -12.60 22.66 -3.89
C ASP A 117 -13.02 23.28 -5.25
N GLU A 118 -12.07 23.40 -6.18
CA GLU A 118 -12.26 23.94 -7.53
C GLU A 118 -12.67 22.80 -8.48
N ALA A 119 -13.97 22.68 -8.75
CA ALA A 119 -14.50 21.89 -9.85
C ALA A 119 -14.23 22.61 -11.19
N PRO A 120 -14.04 21.88 -12.30
CA PRO A 120 -13.88 22.50 -13.60
C PRO A 120 -15.21 23.12 -14.05
N GLU A 121 -15.17 24.23 -14.77
CA GLU A 121 -16.38 24.82 -15.33
C GLU A 121 -17.00 23.86 -16.38
N LYS A 122 -18.33 23.79 -16.43
CA LYS A 122 -19.13 22.83 -17.21
C LYS A 122 -18.93 22.92 -18.74
N LYS A 123 -18.06 23.80 -19.24
CA LYS A 123 -17.89 24.14 -20.66
C LYS A 123 -16.73 23.44 -21.35
N ASP A 124 -15.87 22.74 -20.64
CA ASP A 124 -14.56 22.39 -21.18
C ASP A 124 -14.46 20.98 -21.79
N SER A 125 -13.60 20.90 -22.81
CA SER A 125 -13.30 19.71 -23.62
C SER A 125 -12.90 18.47 -22.78
N THR A 126 -13.03 17.27 -23.36
CA THR A 126 -12.62 15.97 -22.76
C THR A 126 -11.19 15.96 -22.21
N ASP A 127 -10.29 16.74 -22.83
CA ASP A 127 -8.91 16.87 -22.39
C ASP A 127 -8.77 17.63 -21.06
N GLU A 128 -9.70 18.54 -20.75
CA GLU A 128 -9.72 19.28 -19.49
C GLU A 128 -10.27 18.45 -18.32
N GLU A 129 -11.24 17.58 -18.60
CA GLU A 129 -11.77 16.61 -17.64
C GLU A 129 -10.67 15.64 -17.17
N HIS A 130 -9.91 15.06 -18.10
CA HIS A 130 -8.78 14.20 -17.74
C HIS A 130 -7.71 14.96 -16.93
N ARG A 131 -7.48 16.25 -17.27
CA ARG A 131 -6.56 17.13 -16.53
C ARG A 131 -7.08 17.49 -15.15
N TRP A 132 -8.40 17.53 -14.94
CA TRP A 132 -8.98 17.80 -13.63
C TRP A 132 -8.70 16.64 -12.67
N ILE A 133 -9.01 15.38 -13.02
CA ILE A 133 -8.77 14.23 -12.13
C ILE A 133 -7.30 14.15 -11.75
N ALA A 134 -6.39 14.26 -12.72
CA ALA A 134 -4.95 14.29 -12.48
C ALA A 134 -4.55 15.43 -11.53
N ARG A 135 -5.11 16.65 -11.69
CA ARG A 135 -4.88 17.77 -10.76
C ARG A 135 -5.42 17.46 -9.37
N THR A 136 -6.68 17.05 -9.25
CA THR A 136 -7.36 16.75 -7.98
C THR A 136 -6.61 15.73 -7.15
N ILE A 137 -6.25 14.58 -7.73
CA ILE A 137 -5.50 13.55 -6.99
C ILE A 137 -4.09 14.03 -6.62
N SER A 138 -3.56 15.01 -7.35
CA SER A 138 -2.20 15.53 -7.14
C SER A 138 -2.11 16.79 -6.28
N THR A 139 -3.23 17.37 -5.87
CA THR A 139 -3.30 18.57 -5.01
C THR A 139 -3.90 18.26 -3.63
N GLY A 140 -4.13 19.31 -2.84
CA GLY A 140 -4.64 19.26 -1.47
C GLY A 140 -3.56 19.34 -0.40
N LEU A 141 -3.99 19.59 0.84
CA LEU A 141 -3.11 19.76 1.99
C LEU A 141 -2.21 18.53 2.17
N GLY A 142 -0.90 18.75 2.28
CA GLY A 142 0.11 17.70 2.48
C GLY A 142 0.53 16.92 1.23
N ALA A 143 -0.08 17.14 0.04
CA ALA A 143 0.29 16.42 -1.18
C ALA A 143 1.76 16.63 -1.57
N GLY A 144 2.18 17.89 -1.64
CA GLY A 144 3.57 18.24 -1.98
C GLY A 144 4.57 17.81 -0.90
N THR A 145 4.21 17.93 0.38
CA THR A 145 5.02 17.47 1.51
C THR A 145 5.27 15.96 1.45
N MET A 146 4.25 15.17 1.11
CA MET A 146 4.39 13.71 0.99
C MET A 146 5.22 13.30 -0.23
N ARG A 147 5.20 14.06 -1.33
CA ARG A 147 6.12 13.84 -2.46
C ARG A 147 7.56 14.16 -2.10
N LEU A 148 7.78 15.29 -1.44
CA LEU A 148 9.10 15.68 -0.95
C LEU A 148 9.63 14.65 0.05
N TYR A 149 8.77 14.15 0.94
CA TYR A 149 9.07 13.05 1.83
C TYR A 149 9.47 11.79 1.06
N GLY A 150 8.74 11.44 0.00
CA GLY A 150 9.13 10.38 -0.92
C GLY A 150 10.52 10.60 -1.51
N LEU A 151 10.84 11.81 -1.97
CA LEU A 151 12.18 12.13 -2.47
C LEU A 151 13.26 11.90 -1.41
N LEU A 152 13.02 12.29 -0.16
CA LEU A 152 13.97 12.05 0.93
C LEU A 152 14.23 10.56 1.16
N LEU A 153 13.24 9.67 0.98
CA LEU A 153 13.46 8.23 1.04
C LEU A 153 14.37 7.75 -0.10
N SER A 154 14.25 8.32 -1.30
CA SER A 154 15.18 8.04 -2.41
C SER A 154 16.60 8.54 -2.10
N LEU A 155 16.72 9.75 -1.54
CA LEU A 155 18.01 10.32 -1.13
C LEU A 155 18.66 9.48 -0.03
N LEU A 156 17.87 9.03 0.96
CA LEU A 156 18.32 8.14 2.02
C LEU A 156 18.90 6.85 1.43
N PHE A 157 18.17 6.21 0.52
CA PHE A 157 18.59 4.97 -0.13
C PHE A 157 19.94 5.12 -0.86
N VAL A 158 20.11 6.15 -1.70
CA VAL A 158 21.38 6.35 -2.42
C VAL A 158 22.51 6.80 -1.49
N THR A 159 22.18 7.51 -0.39
CA THR A 159 23.16 7.88 0.63
C THR A 159 23.67 6.65 1.36
N THR A 160 22.81 5.67 1.70
CA THR A 160 23.23 4.38 2.27
C THR A 160 24.23 3.66 1.36
N ALA A 161 23.94 3.58 0.06
CA ALA A 161 24.84 2.95 -0.89
C ALA A 161 26.16 3.72 -1.02
N ALA A 162 26.12 5.06 -1.00
CA ALA A 162 27.30 5.91 -1.00
C ALA A 162 28.12 5.78 0.30
N THR A 163 27.49 5.57 1.47
CA THR A 163 28.19 5.27 2.72
C THR A 163 28.98 3.96 2.60
N VAL A 164 28.38 2.91 2.07
CA VAL A 164 29.11 1.65 1.87
C VAL A 164 30.25 1.83 0.86
N ALA A 165 29.96 2.49 -0.27
CA ALA A 165 30.92 2.66 -1.37
C ALA A 165 32.10 3.57 -1.01
N LEU A 166 31.83 4.80 -0.57
CA LEU A 166 32.86 5.83 -0.38
C LEU A 166 33.44 5.81 1.03
N ASP A 167 32.62 5.67 2.07
CA ASP A 167 33.10 5.71 3.46
C ASP A 167 33.71 4.36 3.87
N MET A 168 32.92 3.27 3.81
CA MET A 168 33.39 1.97 4.28
C MET A 168 34.43 1.34 3.36
N ILE A 169 34.22 1.37 2.04
CA ILE A 169 35.17 0.80 1.09
C ILE A 169 36.25 1.82 0.73
N GLY A 170 35.87 2.95 0.12
CA GLY A 170 36.81 3.94 -0.43
C GLY A 170 37.80 4.51 0.59
N ARG A 171 37.34 4.78 1.82
CA ARG A 171 38.19 5.31 2.90
C ARG A 171 38.69 4.24 3.85
N GLN A 172 37.81 3.51 4.53
CA GLN A 172 38.24 2.64 5.64
C GLN A 172 39.04 1.43 5.18
N CYS A 173 38.70 0.80 4.06
CA CYS A 173 39.48 -0.34 3.55
C CYS A 173 40.86 0.05 3.04
N PHE A 174 41.01 1.28 2.51
CA PHE A 174 42.26 1.80 1.94
C PHE A 174 43.02 2.75 2.88
N ALA A 175 42.61 2.88 4.15
CA ALA A 175 43.22 3.80 5.11
C ALA A 175 44.72 3.53 5.35
N THR A 176 45.13 2.26 5.25
CA THR A 176 46.50 1.79 5.45
C THR A 176 47.26 1.52 4.14
N ALA A 177 46.63 1.77 2.99
CA ALA A 177 47.21 1.43 1.68
C ALA A 177 48.43 2.32 1.39
N THR A 178 49.63 1.74 1.46
CA THR A 178 50.87 2.39 1.04
C THR A 178 51.03 2.32 -0.47
N THR A 179 51.26 3.46 -1.12
CA THR A 179 51.46 3.58 -2.58
C THR A 179 52.90 3.31 -3.02
N ALA A 180 53.69 2.57 -2.22
CA ALA A 180 55.07 2.27 -2.57
C ALA A 180 55.10 1.19 -3.66
N ILE A 181 55.64 1.52 -4.83
CA ILE A 181 55.75 0.62 -5.98
C ILE A 181 56.49 -0.66 -5.55
N GLY A 182 55.83 -1.81 -5.64
CA GLY A 182 56.40 -3.12 -5.32
C GLY A 182 56.11 -3.66 -3.90
N ALA A 183 55.54 -2.84 -3.00
CA ALA A 183 54.98 -3.31 -1.74
C ALA A 183 53.49 -3.59 -1.96
N GLY A 184 53.03 -4.83 -1.81
CA GLY A 184 51.62 -5.18 -2.02
C GLY A 184 50.69 -4.32 -1.16
N VAL A 185 49.54 -3.91 -1.72
CA VAL A 185 48.57 -3.04 -1.02
C VAL A 185 48.01 -3.77 0.21
N GLU A 186 48.33 -3.26 1.40
CA GLU A 186 47.76 -3.76 2.65
C GLU A 186 46.40 -3.10 2.92
N LEU A 187 45.34 -3.84 2.62
CA LEU A 187 43.95 -3.44 2.88
C LEU A 187 43.53 -3.78 4.30
N SER A 188 42.84 -2.84 4.96
CA SER A 188 42.21 -3.05 6.28
C SER A 188 40.94 -3.93 6.21
N CYS A 189 40.59 -4.45 5.03
CA CYS A 189 39.38 -5.25 4.78
C CYS A 189 39.72 -6.64 4.22
N PRO A 190 40.14 -7.60 5.06
CA PRO A 190 40.53 -8.95 4.63
C PRO A 190 39.40 -9.72 3.94
N GLY A 191 38.14 -9.45 4.28
CA GLY A 191 36.98 -10.16 3.73
C GLY A 191 36.74 -9.93 2.23
N ALA A 192 37.25 -8.83 1.68
CA ALA A 192 37.12 -8.50 0.25
C ALA A 192 38.48 -8.21 -0.41
N ARG A 193 39.59 -8.65 0.19
CA ARG A 193 40.96 -8.33 -0.28
C ARG A 193 41.17 -8.68 -1.76
N ILE A 194 40.72 -9.85 -2.21
CA ILE A 194 40.89 -10.30 -3.59
C ILE A 194 40.17 -9.37 -4.57
N VAL A 195 38.97 -8.92 -4.21
CA VAL A 195 38.13 -8.07 -5.07
C VAL A 195 38.63 -6.61 -5.07
N LEU A 196 39.13 -6.12 -3.93
CA LEU A 196 39.53 -4.73 -3.74
C LEU A 196 41.01 -4.45 -4.05
N ALA A 197 41.88 -5.47 -4.07
CA ALA A 197 43.31 -5.30 -4.35
C ALA A 197 43.61 -4.55 -5.66
N PRO A 198 42.95 -4.83 -6.80
CA PRO A 198 43.21 -4.11 -8.04
C PRO A 198 42.88 -2.61 -7.95
N LEU A 199 41.91 -2.22 -7.11
CA LEU A 199 41.55 -0.81 -6.91
C LEU A 199 42.59 -0.05 -6.09
N GLY A 200 43.47 -0.75 -5.36
CA GLY A 200 44.53 -0.14 -4.56
C GLY A 200 45.67 0.45 -5.39
N GLU A 201 45.83 -0.01 -6.63
CA GLU A 201 46.84 0.50 -7.58
C GLU A 201 46.39 1.79 -8.29
N LEU A 202 45.10 2.13 -8.19
CA LEU A 202 44.53 3.32 -8.80
C LEU A 202 44.71 4.55 -7.90
N GLY A 203 44.82 5.72 -8.55
CA GLY A 203 44.77 7.00 -7.84
C GLY A 203 43.44 7.16 -7.07
N PRO A 204 43.43 7.81 -5.89
CA PRO A 204 42.25 7.89 -5.04
C PRO A 204 41.00 8.43 -5.75
N GLY A 205 41.15 9.46 -6.59
CA GLY A 205 40.03 10.06 -7.32
C GLY A 205 39.44 9.13 -8.39
N THR A 206 40.29 8.35 -9.07
CA THR A 206 39.84 7.30 -10.00
C THR A 206 39.12 6.17 -9.26
N ARG A 207 39.67 5.76 -8.11
CA ARG A 207 39.08 4.73 -7.26
C ARG A 207 37.69 5.14 -6.75
N ASP A 208 37.55 6.34 -6.20
CA ASP A 208 36.28 6.84 -5.68
C ASP A 208 35.24 7.00 -6.81
N ALA A 209 35.67 7.43 -8.00
CA ALA A 209 34.79 7.51 -9.17
C ALA A 209 34.28 6.13 -9.62
N LEU A 210 35.12 5.09 -9.56
CA LEU A 210 34.70 3.71 -9.83
C LEU A 210 33.76 3.18 -8.74
N LEU A 211 34.03 3.49 -7.47
CA LEU A 211 33.19 3.09 -6.34
C LEU A 211 31.80 3.75 -6.40
N MET A 212 31.68 4.94 -6.99
CA MET A 212 30.39 5.55 -7.31
C MET A 212 29.52 4.71 -8.25
N GLY A 213 30.09 3.72 -8.95
CA GLY A 213 29.33 2.71 -9.67
C GLY A 213 28.32 1.96 -8.77
N LEU A 214 28.66 1.70 -7.49
CA LEU A 214 27.77 0.94 -6.59
C LEU A 214 26.45 1.68 -6.28
N PRO A 215 26.43 2.94 -5.80
CA PRO A 215 25.19 3.68 -5.60
C PRO A 215 24.44 3.96 -6.92
N LEU A 216 25.15 4.12 -8.05
CA LEU A 216 24.49 4.28 -9.36
C LEU A 216 23.80 3.01 -9.82
N LEU A 217 24.41 1.84 -9.63
CA LEU A 217 23.79 0.55 -9.88
C LEU A 217 22.59 0.31 -8.96
N ALA A 218 22.69 0.67 -7.69
CA ALA A 218 21.57 0.59 -6.74
C ALA A 218 20.40 1.49 -7.19
N LEU A 219 20.68 2.73 -7.60
CA LEU A 219 19.68 3.64 -8.15
C LEU A 219 19.06 3.08 -9.43
N ALA A 220 19.87 2.56 -10.36
CA ALA A 220 19.40 1.95 -11.60
C ALA A 220 18.47 0.76 -11.32
N ALA A 221 18.81 -0.11 -10.36
CA ALA A 221 17.98 -1.24 -9.96
C ALA A 221 16.59 -0.78 -9.44
N VAL A 222 16.55 0.26 -8.60
CA VAL A 222 15.29 0.83 -8.08
C VAL A 222 14.48 1.54 -9.16
N VAL A 223 15.12 2.11 -10.19
CA VAL A 223 14.44 2.73 -11.32
C VAL A 223 13.86 1.68 -12.28
N VAL A 224 14.66 0.66 -12.63
CA VAL A 224 14.33 -0.30 -13.68
C VAL A 224 13.34 -1.37 -13.18
N LEU A 225 13.49 -1.88 -11.96
CA LEU A 225 12.64 -2.97 -11.47
C LEU A 225 11.13 -2.61 -11.49
N PRO A 226 10.68 -1.45 -10.96
CA PRO A 226 9.26 -1.10 -11.01
C PRO A 226 8.81 -0.81 -12.45
N MET A 227 9.68 -0.31 -13.32
CA MET A 227 9.33 -0.10 -14.73
C MET A 227 9.04 -1.42 -15.45
N LEU A 228 9.85 -2.45 -15.20
CA LEU A 228 9.63 -3.81 -15.73
C LEU A 228 8.43 -4.49 -15.06
N GLY A 229 8.20 -4.25 -13.77
CA GLY A 229 7.04 -4.77 -13.06
C GLY A 229 5.73 -4.18 -13.59
N ARG A 230 5.72 -2.87 -13.90
CA ARG A 230 4.52 -2.12 -14.29
C ARG A 230 3.88 -2.59 -15.59
N THR A 231 4.66 -3.11 -16.54
CA THR A 231 4.13 -3.64 -17.81
C THR A 231 3.16 -4.81 -17.59
N ARG A 232 3.25 -5.51 -16.46
CA ARG A 232 2.32 -6.58 -16.06
C ARG A 232 0.97 -6.10 -15.54
N TYR A 233 0.90 -4.84 -15.09
CA TYR A 233 -0.28 -4.19 -14.52
C TYR A 233 -0.97 -3.26 -15.51
N LEU A 234 -0.38 -3.02 -16.68
CA LEU A 234 -1.12 -2.42 -17.79
C LEU A 234 -2.24 -3.39 -18.17
N THR A 235 -3.43 -2.84 -18.39
CA THR A 235 -4.61 -3.59 -18.82
C THR A 235 -4.19 -4.58 -19.92
N GLY A 236 -4.51 -5.87 -19.73
CA GLY A 236 -4.35 -6.88 -20.77
C GLY A 236 -5.00 -6.38 -22.06
N PRO A 237 -4.58 -6.89 -23.24
CA PRO A 237 -4.89 -6.29 -24.55
C PRO A 237 -6.35 -5.86 -24.58
N SER A 238 -6.56 -4.54 -24.44
CA SER A 238 -7.87 -3.96 -24.67
C SER A 238 -8.24 -4.40 -26.07
N ARG A 239 -9.39 -5.07 -26.23
CA ARG A 239 -9.87 -5.50 -27.54
C ARG A 239 -9.65 -4.33 -28.51
N PRO A 240 -8.80 -4.47 -29.55
CA PRO A 240 -8.64 -3.40 -30.53
C PRO A 240 -10.01 -3.17 -31.16
N GLY A 241 -10.61 -2.00 -30.94
CA GLY A 241 -11.88 -1.60 -31.56
C GLY A 241 -12.94 -0.99 -30.65
N ARG A 242 -12.94 -1.23 -29.33
CA ARG A 242 -13.92 -0.58 -28.43
C ARG A 242 -13.35 0.74 -27.88
N VAL A 243 -13.50 1.80 -28.65
CA VAL A 243 -13.46 3.16 -28.11
C VAL A 243 -14.77 3.34 -27.35
N PRO A 244 -14.77 3.45 -26.01
CA PRO A 244 -16.02 3.68 -25.28
C PRO A 244 -16.71 4.93 -25.84
N PRO A 245 -18.06 4.92 -25.91
CA PRO A 245 -18.80 5.99 -26.54
C PRO A 245 -18.39 7.34 -25.97
N ARG A 246 -18.03 8.28 -26.87
CA ARG A 246 -17.62 9.65 -26.54
C ARG A 246 -18.67 10.43 -25.73
N SER A 247 -19.91 9.93 -25.64
CA SER A 247 -21.05 10.55 -24.96
C SER A 247 -21.29 10.08 -23.52
N ALA A 248 -20.54 9.11 -22.98
CA ALA A 248 -20.68 8.66 -21.58
C ALA A 248 -19.89 9.54 -20.57
N SER A 249 -19.32 10.66 -21.05
CA SER A 249 -18.61 11.66 -20.27
C SER A 249 -19.59 12.77 -19.86
N ALA A 250 -20.28 12.52 -18.76
CA ALA A 250 -20.76 13.62 -17.94
C ALA A 250 -20.19 13.39 -16.54
N MET A 251 -19.03 13.99 -16.29
CA MET A 251 -18.59 14.30 -14.93
C MET A 251 -19.83 14.72 -14.12
N GLN A 252 -20.19 13.94 -13.10
CA GLN A 252 -21.23 14.38 -12.17
C GLN A 252 -20.54 15.22 -11.09
N PRO A 253 -20.73 16.55 -11.07
CA PRO A 253 -20.15 17.39 -10.02
C PRO A 253 -20.69 16.91 -8.67
N GLY A 254 -19.79 16.57 -7.74
CA GLY A 254 -20.15 16.01 -6.43
C GLY A 254 -20.13 14.48 -6.35
N ALA A 255 -19.86 13.76 -7.44
CA ALA A 255 -19.67 12.31 -7.39
C ALA A 255 -18.34 11.92 -6.71
N PRO A 256 -18.29 10.77 -6.01
CA PRO A 256 -17.06 10.28 -5.37
C PRO A 256 -15.89 10.11 -6.34
N LEU A 257 -14.65 10.28 -5.85
CA LEU A 257 -13.44 10.12 -6.66
C LEU A 257 -13.35 8.72 -7.31
N LEU A 258 -13.88 7.69 -6.65
CA LEU A 258 -13.93 6.31 -7.16
C LEU A 258 -14.76 6.15 -8.43
N ALA A 259 -15.75 7.02 -8.64
CA ALA A 259 -16.59 7.03 -9.85
C ALA A 259 -15.87 7.60 -11.07
N GLN A 260 -14.76 8.29 -10.85
CA GLN A 260 -14.00 8.94 -11.91
C GLN A 260 -13.19 7.91 -12.69
N ARG A 261 -13.47 7.78 -13.99
CA ARG A 261 -12.85 6.76 -14.85
C ARG A 261 -11.32 6.85 -14.89
N ASP A 262 -10.80 8.06 -14.93
CA ASP A 262 -9.36 8.24 -15.11
C ASP A 262 -8.55 7.96 -13.84
N LEU A 263 -9.18 7.82 -12.68
CA LEU A 263 -8.49 7.46 -11.44
C LEU A 263 -7.59 6.23 -11.63
N TRP A 264 -8.10 5.23 -12.36
CA TRP A 264 -7.41 3.96 -12.62
C TRP A 264 -6.58 3.97 -13.91
N LEU A 265 -6.69 5.00 -14.75
CA LEU A 265 -5.94 5.18 -16.00
C LEU A 265 -4.71 6.10 -15.85
N VAL A 266 -4.73 7.01 -14.87
CA VAL A 266 -3.68 8.01 -14.57
C VAL A 266 -2.36 7.36 -14.10
N GLY A 267 -2.41 6.10 -13.66
CA GLY A 267 -1.21 5.31 -13.34
C GLY A 267 -0.19 5.22 -14.50
N SER A 268 -0.63 5.30 -15.75
CA SER A 268 0.25 5.20 -16.93
C SER A 268 1.39 6.24 -17.01
N GLY A 269 1.38 7.29 -16.17
CA GLY A 269 2.20 8.48 -16.36
C GLY A 269 3.05 8.98 -15.18
N MET A 270 3.69 8.15 -14.34
CA MET A 270 4.65 8.68 -13.34
C MET A 270 5.99 9.16 -13.91
N GLY A 271 6.07 9.44 -15.21
CA GLY A 271 7.31 9.84 -15.88
C GLY A 271 7.93 11.11 -15.28
N ARG A 272 7.10 12.10 -14.93
CA ARG A 272 7.51 13.34 -14.25
C ARG A 272 8.18 13.05 -12.91
N LEU A 273 7.47 12.35 -12.03
CA LEU A 273 7.97 12.07 -10.68
C LEU A 273 9.23 11.19 -10.73
N ARG A 274 9.26 10.17 -11.61
CA ARG A 274 10.43 9.33 -11.82
C ARG A 274 11.67 10.14 -12.22
N ARG A 275 11.55 11.03 -13.20
CA ARG A 275 12.67 11.88 -13.66
C ARG A 275 13.15 12.83 -12.58
N LEU A 276 12.24 13.40 -11.78
CA LEU A 276 12.60 14.26 -10.65
C LEU A 276 13.38 13.49 -9.58
N HIS A 277 12.90 12.31 -9.17
CA HIS A 277 13.61 11.48 -8.20
C HIS A 277 14.98 11.04 -8.72
N THR A 278 15.06 10.53 -9.95
CA THR A 278 16.34 10.10 -10.54
C THR A 278 17.30 11.28 -10.66
N GLY A 279 16.85 12.43 -11.20
CA GLY A 279 17.72 13.60 -11.35
C GLY A 279 18.19 14.17 -10.01
N ALA A 280 17.30 14.26 -9.01
CA ALA A 280 17.68 14.71 -7.67
C ALA A 280 18.62 13.71 -6.97
N ALA A 281 18.43 12.40 -7.14
CA ALA A 281 19.36 11.40 -6.60
C ALA A 281 20.75 11.48 -7.26
N LEU A 282 20.82 11.71 -8.57
CA LEU A 282 22.10 11.90 -9.27
C LEU A 282 22.80 13.18 -8.81
N ALA A 283 22.07 14.29 -8.69
CA ALA A 283 22.60 15.55 -8.15
C ALA A 283 23.06 15.38 -6.70
N TRP A 284 22.32 14.65 -5.87
CA TRP A 284 22.70 14.36 -4.49
C TRP A 284 23.97 13.51 -4.39
N LEU A 285 24.12 12.49 -5.23
CA LEU A 285 25.37 11.71 -5.32
C LEU A 285 26.54 12.57 -5.79
N ALA A 286 26.32 13.47 -6.74
CA ALA A 286 27.34 14.44 -7.16
C ALA A 286 27.73 15.39 -6.00
N ALA A 287 26.76 15.81 -5.18
CA ALA A 287 27.03 16.63 -3.99
C ALA A 287 27.86 15.88 -2.94
N ILE A 288 27.53 14.61 -2.65
CA ILE A 288 28.30 13.75 -1.74
C ILE A 288 29.74 13.61 -2.25
N PHE A 289 29.90 13.26 -3.54
CA PHE A 289 31.21 13.06 -4.15
C PHE A 289 32.05 14.34 -4.16
N ALA A 290 31.46 15.47 -4.58
CA ALA A 290 32.17 16.75 -4.61
C ALA A 290 32.54 17.25 -3.20
N PHE A 291 31.66 17.09 -2.22
CA PHE A 291 31.93 17.48 -0.84
C PHE A 291 33.08 16.66 -0.22
N ASP A 292 33.17 15.36 -0.55
CA ASP A 292 34.26 14.50 -0.14
C ASP A 292 35.64 15.01 -0.62
N HIS A 293 35.67 15.70 -1.77
CA HIS A 293 36.89 16.29 -2.35
C HIS A 293 37.19 17.69 -1.79
N VAL A 294 36.19 18.45 -1.33
CA VAL A 294 36.40 19.73 -0.62
C VAL A 294 37.22 19.53 0.65
N ASP A 295 36.89 18.51 1.44
CA ASP A 295 37.52 18.27 2.75
C ASP A 295 38.96 17.75 2.65
N GLY A 296 39.35 17.16 1.51
CA GLY A 296 40.71 16.70 1.24
C GLY A 296 41.67 17.77 0.72
N TRP A 297 41.19 18.99 0.49
CA TRP A 297 41.98 20.06 -0.10
C TRP A 297 43.04 20.60 0.88
N GLN A 298 44.29 20.71 0.40
CA GLN A 298 45.37 21.43 1.08
C GLN A 298 45.95 22.51 0.16
N PRO A 299 46.33 23.70 0.68
CA PRO A 299 46.96 24.75 -0.12
C PRO A 299 48.30 24.27 -0.71
N GLY A 300 48.42 24.23 -2.04
CA GLY A 300 49.63 23.84 -2.79
C GLY A 300 49.67 24.48 -4.19
N SER A 301 50.77 24.34 -4.94
CA SER A 301 51.03 25.07 -6.19
C SER A 301 50.01 24.82 -7.32
N GLY A 302 49.79 25.84 -8.17
CA GLY A 302 49.18 25.85 -9.51
C GLY A 302 47.91 25.01 -9.73
N ALA A 303 48.07 23.69 -9.86
CA ALA A 303 47.00 22.72 -10.00
C ALA A 303 46.16 22.52 -8.71
N ALA A 304 46.65 22.90 -7.54
CA ALA A 304 45.84 22.85 -6.31
C ALA A 304 45.01 24.13 -6.06
N ALA A 305 45.21 25.21 -6.83
CA ALA A 305 44.44 26.44 -6.72
C ALA A 305 43.04 26.33 -7.35
N TRP A 306 42.89 25.63 -8.49
CA TRP A 306 41.59 25.44 -9.14
C TRP A 306 40.69 24.49 -8.35
N ALA A 307 41.25 23.44 -7.74
CA ALA A 307 40.52 22.48 -6.89
C ALA A 307 39.86 23.16 -5.67
N GLY A 308 40.52 24.17 -5.08
CA GLY A 308 39.98 24.95 -3.96
C GLY A 308 38.74 25.79 -4.29
N SER A 309 38.47 26.04 -5.58
CA SER A 309 37.27 26.74 -6.06
C SER A 309 36.26 25.81 -6.73
N VAL A 310 36.71 24.78 -7.46
CA VAL A 310 35.84 23.90 -8.25
C VAL A 310 34.99 22.98 -7.38
N TRP A 311 35.56 22.34 -6.35
CA TRP A 311 34.80 21.41 -5.52
C TRP A 311 33.68 22.07 -4.69
N PRO A 312 33.90 23.24 -4.05
CA PRO A 312 32.82 23.97 -3.39
C PRO A 312 31.73 24.43 -4.37
N VAL A 313 32.11 24.90 -5.56
CA VAL A 313 31.17 25.33 -6.60
C VAL A 313 30.36 24.14 -7.13
N ALA A 314 31.00 23.00 -7.41
CA ALA A 314 30.34 21.78 -7.83
C ALA A 314 29.36 21.26 -6.76
N THR A 315 29.77 21.29 -5.48
CA THR A 315 28.90 20.97 -4.35
C THR A 315 27.70 21.91 -4.29
N GLY A 316 27.93 23.22 -4.39
CA GLY A 316 26.86 24.23 -4.41
C GLY A 316 25.87 24.02 -5.56
N LEU A 317 26.36 23.78 -6.77
CA LEU A 317 25.54 23.51 -7.95
C LEU A 317 24.73 22.21 -7.78
N ALA A 318 25.35 21.15 -7.28
CA ALA A 318 24.70 19.88 -7.02
C ALA A 318 23.58 20.01 -5.96
N VAL A 319 23.83 20.77 -4.89
CA VAL A 319 22.82 21.11 -3.88
C VAL A 319 21.69 21.95 -4.48
N LEU A 320 22.00 22.96 -5.30
CA LEU A 320 20.99 23.78 -5.98
C LEU A 320 20.11 22.96 -6.92
N LEU A 321 20.67 22.02 -7.69
CA LEU A 321 19.88 21.11 -8.52
C LEU A 321 18.98 20.22 -7.67
N THR A 322 19.51 19.66 -6.58
CA THR A 322 18.73 18.86 -5.63
C THR A 322 17.56 19.68 -5.06
N LEU A 323 17.81 20.90 -4.61
CA LEU A 323 16.79 21.84 -4.12
C LEU A 323 15.79 22.23 -5.21
N GLY A 324 16.23 22.43 -6.44
CA GLY A 324 15.37 22.67 -7.59
C GLY A 324 14.41 21.50 -7.84
N GLY A 325 14.91 20.27 -7.72
CA GLY A 325 14.11 19.05 -7.68
C GLY A 325 13.08 19.06 -6.56
N CYS A 326 13.48 19.42 -5.33
CA CYS A 326 12.58 19.56 -4.18
C CYS A 326 11.47 20.61 -4.42
N VAL A 327 11.78 21.75 -5.04
CA VAL A 327 10.77 22.78 -5.34
C VAL A 327 9.80 22.29 -6.42
N TRP A 328 10.30 21.61 -7.45
CA TRP A 328 9.44 21.09 -8.52
C TRP A 328 8.57 19.94 -8.05
N ILE A 329 9.06 19.08 -7.17
CA ILE A 329 8.33 17.88 -6.74
C ILE A 329 7.06 18.18 -5.94
N VAL A 330 7.03 19.33 -5.25
CA VAL A 330 5.87 19.79 -4.46
C VAL A 330 4.69 20.13 -5.38
N LYS A 331 4.94 20.49 -6.65
CA LYS A 331 3.90 20.81 -7.64
C LYS A 331 3.10 19.55 -8.05
N PRO A 332 1.91 19.71 -8.66
CA PRO A 332 1.15 18.61 -9.27
C PRO A 332 1.99 17.76 -10.23
N GLN A 333 2.13 16.46 -9.97
CA GLN A 333 2.97 15.55 -10.78
C GLN A 333 2.19 14.45 -11.52
N ALA A 334 0.89 14.30 -11.29
CA ALA A 334 0.10 13.35 -12.05
C ALA A 334 0.13 13.70 -13.55
N GLN A 335 0.18 12.68 -14.41
CA GLN A 335 0.19 12.86 -15.85
C GLN A 335 -0.88 11.99 -16.50
N ILE A 336 -1.40 12.47 -17.63
CA ILE A 336 -2.25 11.69 -18.52
C ILE A 336 -1.35 11.01 -19.57
N ALA A 337 -1.80 9.88 -20.10
CA ALA A 337 -1.13 9.21 -21.22
C ALA A 337 -0.96 10.18 -22.41
N GLY A 338 0.27 10.28 -22.94
CA GLY A 338 0.60 11.16 -24.08
C GLY A 338 1.39 12.44 -23.72
N ASP A 339 1.39 12.87 -22.45
CA ASP A 339 2.17 14.02 -22.01
C ASP A 339 3.68 13.72 -22.00
N VAL A 340 4.46 14.39 -22.86
CA VAL A 340 5.94 14.30 -22.86
C VAL A 340 6.54 15.37 -21.93
N PRO A 341 7.09 15.03 -20.75
CA PRO A 341 7.57 16.05 -19.83
C PRO A 341 9.00 16.51 -20.20
N ARG A 342 9.10 17.36 -21.23
CA ARG A 342 10.38 17.89 -21.77
C ARG A 342 11.22 18.58 -20.69
N ARG A 343 10.61 19.40 -19.84
CA ARG A 343 11.30 20.10 -18.74
C ARG A 343 11.92 19.13 -17.73
N HIS A 344 11.19 18.08 -17.34
CA HIS A 344 11.69 17.05 -16.43
C HIS A 344 12.79 16.20 -17.07
N ALA A 345 12.75 15.99 -18.39
CA ALA A 345 13.87 15.35 -19.12
C ALA A 345 15.12 16.25 -19.14
N ALA A 346 14.96 17.55 -19.39
CA ALA A 346 16.06 18.51 -19.36
C ALA A 346 16.70 18.59 -17.95
N TYR A 347 15.89 18.58 -16.88
CA TYR A 347 16.39 18.51 -15.51
C TYR A 347 17.21 17.24 -15.26
N LEU A 348 16.68 16.07 -15.62
CA LEU A 348 17.42 14.81 -15.49
C LEU A 348 18.75 14.84 -16.25
N MET A 349 18.72 15.32 -17.50
CA MET A 349 19.91 15.47 -18.34
C MET A 349 20.95 16.38 -17.70
N LEU A 350 20.54 17.54 -17.16
CA LEU A 350 21.44 18.47 -16.46
C LEU A 350 22.09 17.81 -15.23
N CYS A 351 21.32 17.08 -14.41
CA CYS A 351 21.87 16.36 -13.27
C CYS A 351 22.85 15.24 -13.70
N THR A 352 22.55 14.53 -14.79
CA THR A 352 23.45 13.52 -15.36
C THR A 352 24.76 14.16 -15.86
N ILE A 353 24.68 15.27 -16.60
CA ILE A 353 25.86 16.00 -17.08
C ILE A 353 26.71 16.47 -15.90
N LEU A 354 26.10 17.03 -14.86
CA LEU A 354 26.83 17.46 -13.66
C LEU A 354 27.55 16.30 -13.00
N LEU A 355 26.87 15.17 -12.79
CA LEU A 355 27.49 13.98 -12.19
C LEU A 355 28.68 13.49 -13.02
N VAL A 356 28.52 13.38 -14.34
CA VAL A 356 29.61 12.96 -15.23
C VAL A 356 30.79 13.93 -15.16
N ALA A 357 30.53 15.24 -15.16
CA ALA A 357 31.58 16.25 -15.03
C ALA A 357 32.32 16.16 -13.69
N VAL A 358 31.59 15.95 -12.59
CA VAL A 358 32.13 15.78 -11.23
C VAL A 358 32.98 14.51 -11.13
N LEU A 359 32.54 13.39 -11.71
CA LEU A 359 33.32 12.16 -11.76
C LEU A 359 34.59 12.31 -12.62
N ALA A 360 34.48 12.96 -13.77
CA ALA A 360 35.63 13.24 -14.64
C ALA A 360 36.66 14.15 -13.96
N ALA A 361 36.20 15.19 -13.25
CA ALA A 361 37.05 16.04 -12.44
C ALA A 361 37.74 15.27 -11.30
N GLY A 362 37.03 14.33 -10.67
CA GLY A 362 37.57 13.47 -9.61
C GLY A 362 38.66 12.54 -10.11
N ILE A 363 38.48 11.94 -11.30
CA ILE A 363 39.51 11.12 -11.95
C ILE A 363 40.78 11.95 -12.22
N ALA A 364 40.61 13.22 -12.59
CA ALA A 364 41.70 14.14 -12.86
C ALA A 364 42.31 14.79 -11.61
N ASP A 365 41.77 14.56 -10.40
CA ASP A 365 42.23 15.17 -9.16
C ASP A 365 43.25 14.26 -8.43
N PRO A 366 44.55 14.60 -8.46
CA PRO A 366 45.59 13.84 -7.76
C PRO A 366 45.56 14.02 -6.23
N GLY A 367 44.79 14.97 -5.70
CA GLY A 367 44.63 15.26 -4.28
C GLY A 367 43.45 14.58 -3.60
N ALA A 368 42.63 13.84 -4.35
CA ALA A 368 41.47 13.12 -3.84
C ALA A 368 41.81 12.17 -2.66
N GLY A 369 40.89 12.00 -1.72
CA GLY A 369 40.99 10.98 -0.65
C GLY A 369 41.75 11.35 0.62
N ARG A 370 42.16 12.62 0.83
CA ARG A 370 42.87 13.07 2.05
C ARG A 370 41.98 13.70 3.14
N GLY A 371 40.67 13.81 2.90
CA GLY A 371 39.72 14.41 3.83
C GLY A 371 39.44 13.54 5.06
N THR A 372 39.14 14.19 6.19
CA THR A 372 38.84 13.52 7.48
C THR A 372 37.33 13.32 7.71
N ARG A 373 36.48 14.01 6.95
CA ARG A 373 35.02 13.98 7.04
C ARG A 373 34.43 13.11 5.93
N ALA A 374 33.47 12.27 6.29
CA ALA A 374 32.70 11.51 5.32
C ALA A 374 31.45 12.30 4.89
N GLY A 375 31.44 12.85 3.69
CA GLY A 375 30.30 13.54 3.07
C GLY A 375 29.05 12.68 3.00
N ALA A 376 29.18 11.36 2.85
CA ALA A 376 28.05 10.44 2.98
C ALA A 376 27.44 10.45 4.40
N SER A 377 28.26 10.59 5.45
CA SER A 377 27.76 10.72 6.83
C SER A 377 27.09 12.08 7.07
N ALA A 378 27.65 13.18 6.54
CA ALA A 378 27.01 14.49 6.61
C ALA A 378 25.67 14.52 5.84
N ALA A 379 25.64 13.95 4.63
CA ALA A 379 24.45 13.78 3.82
C ALA A 379 23.38 12.96 4.55
N MET A 380 23.77 11.87 5.23
CA MET A 380 22.86 11.05 6.04
C MET A 380 22.19 11.87 7.14
N VAL A 381 22.96 12.69 7.88
CA VAL A 381 22.42 13.58 8.91
C VAL A 381 21.43 14.58 8.32
N VAL A 382 21.78 15.22 7.20
CA VAL A 382 20.90 16.18 6.51
C VAL A 382 19.59 15.51 6.08
N VAL A 383 19.66 14.34 5.45
CA VAL A 383 18.45 13.62 4.97
C VAL A 383 17.55 13.21 6.14
N ILE A 384 18.12 12.68 7.23
CA ILE A 384 17.36 12.30 8.43
C ILE A 384 16.71 13.55 9.05
N ALA A 385 17.48 14.64 9.23
CA ALA A 385 16.97 15.88 9.81
C ALA A 385 15.84 16.50 8.97
N LEU A 386 15.99 16.52 7.64
CA LEU A 386 14.94 16.98 6.73
C LEU A 386 13.71 16.09 6.81
N ALA A 387 13.88 14.76 6.84
CA ALA A 387 12.75 13.82 6.92
C ALA A 387 11.95 14.02 8.20
N LEU A 388 12.63 14.16 9.34
CA LEU A 388 12.01 14.48 10.62
C LEU A 388 11.30 15.83 10.61
N THR A 389 11.92 16.84 10.01
CA THR A 389 11.31 18.17 9.88
C THR A 389 10.01 18.08 9.08
N LEU A 390 9.99 17.35 7.96
CA LEU A 390 8.75 17.17 7.18
C LEU A 390 7.68 16.41 7.96
N VAL A 391 8.05 15.35 8.68
CA VAL A 391 7.12 14.59 9.53
C VAL A 391 6.57 15.47 10.66
N ALA A 392 7.41 16.29 11.28
CA ALA A 392 7.00 17.26 12.29
C ALA A 392 6.10 18.36 11.71
N LEU A 393 6.36 18.83 10.48
CA LEU A 393 5.50 19.78 9.77
C LEU A 393 4.13 19.19 9.44
N LEU A 394 4.05 17.90 9.07
CA LEU A 394 2.77 17.22 8.86
C LEU A 394 1.96 17.16 10.17
N LEU A 395 2.62 16.83 11.27
CA LEU A 395 2.01 16.84 12.61
C LEU A 395 1.58 18.26 13.03
N GLY A 396 2.40 19.27 12.74
CA GLY A 396 2.13 20.68 13.03
C GLY A 396 0.97 21.23 12.22
N ALA A 397 0.89 20.92 10.92
CA ALA A 397 -0.23 21.28 10.06
C ALA A 397 -1.54 20.65 10.55
N GLU A 398 -1.46 19.41 11.01
CA GLU A 398 -2.61 18.72 11.59
C GLU A 398 -3.05 19.35 12.92
N TRP A 399 -2.10 19.70 13.80
CA TRP A 399 -2.35 20.40 15.05
C TRP A 399 -2.97 21.78 14.82
N ALA A 400 -2.43 22.56 13.89
CA ALA A 400 -2.99 23.85 13.49
C ALA A 400 -4.43 23.70 12.94
N ALA A 401 -4.68 22.66 12.14
CA ALA A 401 -6.02 22.35 11.67
C ALA A 401 -6.96 21.84 12.78
N ARG A 402 -6.47 21.45 13.96
CA ARG A 402 -7.31 21.10 15.13
C ARG A 402 -7.70 22.32 15.94
N THR A 403 -6.80 23.29 16.03
CA THR A 403 -6.97 24.50 16.86
C THR A 403 -7.53 25.68 16.08
N GLY A 404 -7.66 25.55 14.75
CA GLY A 404 -8.35 26.52 13.90
C GLY A 404 -9.78 26.76 14.34
N LYS A 405 -10.26 28.00 14.18
CA LYS A 405 -11.65 28.36 14.47
C LYS A 405 -12.59 27.46 13.65
N PRO A 406 -13.75 27.07 14.20
CA PRO A 406 -14.78 26.41 13.42
C PRO A 406 -15.05 27.24 12.17
N ASP A 407 -14.99 26.60 11.01
CA ASP A 407 -15.55 27.18 9.79
C ASP A 407 -17.02 27.51 10.11
N GLY A 408 -17.58 28.58 9.51
CA GLY A 408 -18.87 29.15 9.88
C GLY A 408 -20.11 28.21 9.84
N SER A 409 -19.91 26.91 9.60
CA SER A 409 -20.88 25.82 9.69
C SER A 409 -21.26 25.41 11.12
N GLY A 410 -20.63 25.96 12.17
CA GLY A 410 -21.01 25.71 13.56
C GLY A 410 -20.66 24.33 14.12
N SER A 411 -20.11 23.43 13.30
CA SER A 411 -19.61 22.11 13.72
C SER A 411 -18.18 22.20 14.27
N ASP A 412 -17.91 21.63 15.45
CA ASP A 412 -16.54 21.52 15.99
C ASP A 412 -15.65 20.73 15.00
N PRO A 413 -14.57 21.32 14.46
CA PRO A 413 -13.60 20.63 13.60
C PRO A 413 -13.07 19.32 14.20
N GLY A 414 -13.13 19.17 15.53
CA GLY A 414 -12.76 17.97 16.27
C GLY A 414 -13.70 16.78 16.08
N GLU A 415 -15.00 17.01 15.84
CA GLU A 415 -16.00 15.94 15.80
C GLU A 415 -15.89 15.06 14.56
N GLY A 416 -15.75 15.64 13.36
CA GLY A 416 -15.54 14.85 12.14
C GLY A 416 -14.23 14.05 12.16
N ARG A 417 -13.22 14.52 12.91
CA ARG A 417 -11.89 13.89 13.00
C ARG A 417 -11.87 12.63 13.87
N LYS A 418 -12.85 12.41 14.76
CA LYS A 418 -12.92 11.18 15.58
C LYS A 418 -13.13 9.92 14.73
N TYR A 419 -13.73 10.10 13.55
CA TYR A 419 -13.98 9.04 12.58
C TYR A 419 -12.83 8.81 11.59
N LEU A 420 -11.77 9.61 11.65
CA LEU A 420 -10.57 9.41 10.83
C LEU A 420 -9.57 8.45 11.51
N GLY A 421 -8.82 7.71 10.69
CA GLY A 421 -7.72 6.86 11.11
C GLY A 421 -6.68 7.67 11.90
N TRP A 422 -6.31 7.19 13.09
CA TRP A 422 -5.42 7.90 14.02
C TRP A 422 -5.83 9.36 14.31
N LYS A 423 -7.13 9.68 14.18
CA LYS A 423 -7.69 11.04 14.29
C LYS A 423 -7.13 12.02 13.25
N GLY A 424 -6.82 11.54 12.05
CA GLY A 424 -6.25 12.32 10.94
C GLY A 424 -4.71 12.24 10.85
N ARG A 425 -4.04 11.54 11.76
CA ARG A 425 -2.57 11.37 11.79
C ARG A 425 -2.03 10.35 10.79
N GLY A 426 -2.85 9.88 9.84
CA GLY A 426 -2.45 8.87 8.84
C GLY A 426 -1.10 9.18 8.16
N PRO A 427 -0.91 10.38 7.60
CA PRO A 427 0.34 10.74 6.93
C PRO A 427 1.55 10.72 7.86
N PHE A 428 1.38 11.17 9.11
CA PHE A 428 2.42 11.15 10.14
C PHE A 428 2.79 9.73 10.56
N ILE A 429 1.80 8.88 10.87
CA ILE A 429 2.02 7.51 11.34
C ILE A 429 2.65 6.65 10.25
N LEU A 430 2.05 6.62 9.07
CA LEU A 430 2.55 5.83 7.95
C LEU A 430 3.87 6.39 7.40
N GLY A 431 4.04 7.71 7.40
CA GLY A 431 5.32 8.37 7.13
C GLY A 431 6.41 7.91 8.10
N SER A 432 6.16 7.99 9.41
CA SER A 432 7.11 7.54 10.43
C SER A 432 7.51 6.07 10.24
N LEU A 433 6.55 5.19 9.96
CA LEU A 433 6.82 3.78 9.65
C LEU A 433 7.65 3.59 8.39
N ALA A 434 7.41 4.38 7.34
CA ALA A 434 8.23 4.36 6.12
C ALA A 434 9.69 4.77 6.42
N ALA A 435 9.91 5.82 7.23
CA ALA A 435 11.25 6.24 7.62
C ALA A 435 11.95 5.18 8.48
N GLY A 436 11.26 4.63 9.47
CA GLY A 436 11.80 3.56 10.31
C GLY A 436 12.18 2.32 9.50
N PHE A 437 11.31 1.89 8.58
CA PHE A 437 11.61 0.76 7.71
C PHE A 437 12.81 1.06 6.80
N ALA A 438 12.88 2.25 6.21
CA ALA A 438 14.02 2.64 5.37
C ALA A 438 15.34 2.69 6.15
N LEU A 439 15.32 3.21 7.39
CA LEU A 439 16.48 3.21 8.28
C LEU A 439 16.88 1.79 8.70
N LEU A 440 15.92 0.91 9.00
CA LEU A 440 16.17 -0.50 9.30
C LEU A 440 16.86 -1.23 8.14
N LEU A 441 16.37 -1.02 6.91
CA LEU A 441 17.05 -1.52 5.71
C LEU A 441 18.45 -0.93 5.59
N SER A 442 18.61 0.37 5.83
CA SER A 442 19.92 1.01 5.79
C SER A 442 20.89 0.45 6.82
N PHE A 443 20.41 0.13 8.03
CA PHE A 443 21.21 -0.49 9.09
C PHE A 443 21.66 -1.89 8.68
N ALA A 444 20.73 -2.68 8.13
CA ALA A 444 21.02 -4.04 7.66
C ALA A 444 22.08 -4.02 6.54
N VAL A 445 22.00 -3.07 5.60
CA VAL A 445 22.99 -2.91 4.52
C VAL A 445 24.36 -2.51 5.07
N VAL A 446 24.44 -1.50 5.94
CA VAL A 446 25.71 -1.03 6.50
C VAL A 446 26.38 -2.08 7.39
N LEU A 447 25.61 -2.76 8.25
CA LEU A 447 26.13 -3.86 9.06
C LEU A 447 26.54 -5.06 8.20
N GLY A 448 25.72 -5.42 7.21
CA GLY A 448 26.02 -6.50 6.28
C GLY A 448 27.32 -6.23 5.53
N ALA A 449 27.53 -5.00 5.06
CA ALA A 449 28.78 -4.58 4.44
C ALA A 449 29.96 -4.69 5.42
N GLY A 450 29.82 -4.20 6.66
CA GLY A 450 30.87 -4.32 7.68
C GLY A 450 31.26 -5.77 7.98
N TRP A 451 30.26 -6.66 8.07
CA TRP A 451 30.46 -8.09 8.31
C TRP A 451 31.14 -8.80 7.13
N VAL A 452 30.73 -8.50 5.89
CA VAL A 452 31.33 -9.05 4.67
C VAL A 452 32.77 -8.56 4.49
N LEU A 453 33.02 -7.27 4.73
CA LEU A 453 34.34 -6.65 4.54
C LEU A 453 35.33 -7.02 5.66
N ARG A 454 34.85 -7.42 6.85
CA ARG A 454 35.64 -7.82 8.03
C ARG A 454 36.68 -6.78 8.48
N GLY A 455 36.27 -5.52 8.60
CA GLY A 455 37.18 -4.42 8.94
C GLY A 455 36.49 -3.08 9.22
N PRO A 456 35.65 -2.56 8.30
CA PRO A 456 35.11 -1.23 8.43
C PRO A 456 34.04 -1.18 9.51
N LYS A 457 34.03 -0.09 10.28
CA LYS A 457 33.07 0.17 11.35
C LYS A 457 31.90 1.02 10.82
N PRO A 458 30.66 0.76 11.26
CA PRO A 458 29.54 1.64 10.95
C PRO A 458 29.85 3.08 11.39
N PRO A 459 29.56 4.10 10.55
CA PRO A 459 29.76 5.49 10.92
C PRO A 459 28.95 5.89 12.15
N LEU A 460 29.39 6.94 12.84
CA LEU A 460 28.81 7.39 14.12
C LEU A 460 27.29 7.64 14.06
N VAL A 461 26.81 8.22 12.95
CA VAL A 461 25.38 8.44 12.69
C VAL A 461 24.56 7.16 12.80
N TYR A 462 25.08 6.03 12.31
CA TYR A 462 24.40 4.74 12.38
C TYR A 462 24.34 4.19 13.80
N VAL A 463 25.42 4.34 14.55
CA VAL A 463 25.53 3.86 15.93
C VAL A 463 24.53 4.58 16.83
N LEU A 464 24.51 5.92 16.77
CA LEU A 464 23.61 6.73 17.59
C LEU A 464 22.14 6.50 17.19
N GLN A 465 21.87 6.35 15.89
CA GLN A 465 20.55 6.03 15.40
C GLN A 465 20.10 4.61 15.79
N GLY A 466 21.03 3.65 15.86
CA GLY A 466 20.80 2.31 16.39
C GLY A 466 20.46 2.33 17.88
N ALA A 467 21.16 3.14 18.68
CA ALA A 467 20.91 3.26 20.11
C ALA A 467 19.53 3.85 20.40
N GLY A 468 19.18 4.94 19.70
CA GLY A 468 17.85 5.57 19.78
C GLY A 468 16.73 4.60 19.36
N PHE A 469 16.95 3.84 18.29
CA PHE A 469 16.02 2.81 17.84
C PHE A 469 15.81 1.71 18.89
N LEU A 470 16.88 1.15 19.46
CA LEU A 470 16.79 0.06 20.43
C LEU A 470 16.05 0.48 21.71
N LEU A 471 16.47 1.61 22.29
CA LEU A 471 15.86 2.13 23.52
C LEU A 471 14.36 2.33 23.34
N PHE A 472 13.97 2.91 22.21
CA PHE A 472 12.57 3.16 21.95
C PHE A 472 11.81 1.87 21.61
N LEU A 473 12.37 0.97 20.80
CA LEU A 473 11.76 -0.33 20.50
C LEU A 473 11.43 -1.09 21.79
N LEU A 474 12.38 -1.14 22.73
CA LEU A 474 12.17 -1.79 24.03
C LEU A 474 11.08 -1.09 24.86
N ALA A 475 11.05 0.24 24.88
CA ALA A 475 10.00 1.01 25.55
C ALA A 475 8.61 0.73 24.94
N ALA A 476 8.50 0.72 23.61
CA ALA A 476 7.26 0.46 22.90
C ALA A 476 6.75 -0.97 23.11
N LEU A 477 7.63 -1.97 23.02
CA LEU A 477 7.30 -3.37 23.27
C LEU A 477 6.89 -3.60 24.73
N SER A 478 7.62 -3.00 25.68
CA SER A 478 7.29 -3.07 27.10
C SER A 478 5.92 -2.46 27.40
N TRP A 479 5.63 -1.28 26.83
CA TRP A 479 4.33 -0.64 26.97
C TRP A 479 3.20 -1.49 26.37
N LEU A 480 3.42 -2.05 25.18
CA LEU A 480 2.44 -2.92 24.53
C LEU A 480 2.20 -4.18 25.36
N ALA A 481 3.26 -4.81 25.88
CA ALA A 481 3.17 -5.98 26.75
C ALA A 481 2.38 -5.67 28.04
N LEU A 482 2.70 -4.58 28.73
CA LEU A 482 1.97 -4.14 29.92
C LEU A 482 0.47 -3.92 29.63
N ARG A 483 0.16 -3.31 28.48
CA ARG A 483 -1.22 -3.13 28.02
C ARG A 483 -1.92 -4.45 27.74
N GLN A 484 -1.26 -5.38 27.04
CA GLN A 484 -1.82 -6.71 26.78
C GLN A 484 -2.06 -7.49 28.06
N VAL A 485 -1.14 -7.43 29.02
CA VAL A 485 -1.32 -8.04 30.34
C VAL A 485 -2.52 -7.42 31.06
N ALA A 486 -2.71 -6.11 31.01
CA ALA A 486 -3.87 -5.45 31.61
C ALA A 486 -5.20 -5.86 30.96
N VAL A 487 -5.26 -5.92 29.63
CA VAL A 487 -6.44 -6.39 28.88
C VAL A 487 -6.72 -7.85 29.18
N HIS A 488 -5.70 -8.70 29.18
CA HIS A 488 -5.82 -10.12 29.49
C HIS A 488 -6.31 -10.35 30.93
N ARG A 489 -5.80 -9.59 31.92
CA ARG A 489 -6.27 -9.64 33.32
C ARG A 489 -7.75 -9.27 33.45
N ARG A 490 -8.21 -8.24 32.72
CA ARG A 490 -9.65 -7.86 32.67
C ARG A 490 -10.48 -8.95 32.00
N GLY A 491 -9.99 -9.50 30.89
CA GLY A 491 -10.64 -10.59 30.18
C GLY A 491 -10.81 -11.85 31.01
N ARG A 492 -9.82 -12.23 31.81
CA ARG A 492 -9.93 -13.37 32.72
C ARG A 492 -11.09 -13.23 33.72
N LYS A 493 -11.41 -12.00 34.16
CA LYS A 493 -12.54 -11.77 35.07
C LYS A 493 -13.90 -11.97 34.40
N LEU A 494 -13.99 -11.74 33.10
CA LEU A 494 -15.24 -11.83 32.31
C LEU A 494 -15.38 -13.16 31.56
N ARG A 495 -14.37 -14.04 31.63
CA ARG A 495 -14.28 -15.26 30.81
C ARG A 495 -15.50 -16.17 30.99
N ALA A 496 -15.92 -16.40 32.24
CA ALA A 496 -17.05 -17.29 32.53
C ALA A 496 -18.35 -16.77 31.90
N ASP A 497 -18.62 -15.47 32.08
CA ASP A 497 -19.80 -14.80 31.54
C ASP A 497 -19.78 -14.79 30.00
N ASP A 498 -18.61 -14.53 29.40
CA ASP A 498 -18.44 -14.55 27.94
C ASP A 498 -18.73 -15.93 27.35
N ILE A 499 -18.18 -17.00 27.96
CA ILE A 499 -18.39 -18.38 27.48
C ILE A 499 -19.86 -18.76 27.65
N ALA A 500 -20.49 -18.38 28.78
CA ALA A 500 -21.91 -18.61 29.00
C ALA A 500 -22.78 -17.92 27.92
N ALA A 501 -22.50 -16.66 27.61
CA ALA A 501 -23.21 -15.91 26.57
C ALA A 501 -22.97 -16.48 25.15
N ILE A 502 -21.74 -16.93 24.85
CA ILE A 502 -21.43 -17.61 23.59
C ILE A 502 -22.20 -18.92 23.51
N ARG A 503 -22.22 -19.72 24.59
CA ARG A 503 -22.94 -20.99 24.64
C ARG A 503 -24.42 -20.79 24.36
N GLU A 504 -25.04 -19.81 25.02
CA GLU A 504 -26.46 -19.48 24.81
C GLU A 504 -26.75 -19.05 23.36
N HIS A 505 -25.85 -18.27 22.76
CA HIS A 505 -25.98 -17.90 21.36
C HIS A 505 -25.81 -19.09 20.40
N LEU A 506 -24.85 -19.97 20.65
CA LEU A 506 -24.64 -21.20 19.87
C LEU A 506 -25.84 -22.14 19.98
N VAL A 507 -26.43 -22.29 21.17
CA VAL A 507 -27.65 -23.09 21.39
C VAL A 507 -28.81 -22.55 20.54
N ARG A 508 -28.95 -21.23 20.43
CA ARG A 508 -29.96 -20.60 19.55
C ARG A 508 -29.69 -20.85 18.06
N GLN A 509 -28.43 -20.86 17.63
CA GLN A 509 -28.05 -21.11 16.23
C GLN A 509 -28.13 -22.59 15.85
N ALA A 510 -27.76 -23.49 16.76
CA ALA A 510 -27.58 -24.91 16.48
C ALA A 510 -28.90 -25.70 16.39
N GLY A 511 -30.05 -25.12 16.74
CA GLY A 511 -31.36 -25.77 16.62
C GLY A 511 -31.39 -27.14 17.33
N ASN A 512 -31.66 -28.22 16.61
CA ASN A 512 -31.82 -29.57 17.16
C ASN A 512 -30.58 -30.15 17.87
N TRP A 513 -29.41 -29.51 17.76
CA TRP A 513 -28.17 -29.96 18.38
C TRP A 513 -27.95 -29.44 19.82
N THR A 514 -28.93 -28.75 20.41
CA THR A 514 -28.86 -28.05 21.71
C THR A 514 -28.34 -28.86 22.90
N THR A 515 -28.48 -30.20 22.90
CA THR A 515 -28.10 -31.09 24.01
C THR A 515 -26.72 -31.73 23.84
N SER A 516 -26.02 -31.45 22.73
CA SER A 516 -24.72 -32.05 22.46
C SER A 516 -23.65 -31.56 23.47
N PRO A 517 -22.91 -32.46 24.15
CA PRO A 517 -21.80 -32.08 25.03
C PRO A 517 -20.69 -31.32 24.29
N MET A 518 -20.67 -31.38 22.95
CA MET A 518 -19.75 -30.62 22.11
C MET A 518 -19.99 -29.10 22.15
N ILE A 519 -21.20 -28.63 22.48
CA ILE A 519 -21.51 -27.19 22.48
C ILE A 519 -20.65 -26.43 23.50
N THR A 520 -20.39 -27.00 24.66
CA THR A 520 -19.57 -26.36 25.70
C THR A 520 -18.12 -26.21 25.24
N HIS A 521 -17.53 -27.26 24.69
CA HIS A 521 -16.17 -27.21 24.12
C HIS A 521 -16.09 -26.19 22.97
N SER A 522 -17.10 -26.20 22.09
CA SER A 522 -17.21 -25.26 20.98
C SER A 522 -17.30 -23.81 21.45
N ALA A 523 -18.01 -23.55 22.54
CA ALA A 523 -18.11 -22.22 23.12
C ALA A 523 -16.75 -21.70 23.63
N GLU A 524 -15.90 -22.58 24.17
CA GLU A 524 -14.53 -22.24 24.56
C GLU A 524 -13.65 -21.93 23.34
N GLU A 525 -13.69 -22.76 22.30
CA GLU A 525 -12.94 -22.53 21.07
C GLU A 525 -13.38 -21.23 20.35
N VAL A 526 -14.68 -20.98 20.28
CA VAL A 526 -15.24 -19.71 19.77
C VAL A 526 -14.81 -18.54 20.64
N HIS A 527 -14.76 -18.69 21.98
CA HIS A 527 -14.22 -17.66 22.86
C HIS A 527 -12.75 -17.35 22.52
N HIS A 528 -11.92 -18.38 22.35
CA HIS A 528 -10.52 -18.23 21.95
C HIS A 528 -10.38 -17.54 20.59
N ALA A 529 -11.19 -17.92 19.59
CA ALA A 529 -11.21 -17.27 18.29
C ALA A 529 -11.65 -15.80 18.38
N ARG A 530 -12.70 -15.47 19.14
CA ARG A 530 -13.15 -14.08 19.40
C ARG A 530 -12.06 -13.26 20.11
N ARG A 531 -11.30 -13.86 21.02
CA ARG A 531 -10.15 -13.22 21.69
C ARG A 531 -9.04 -12.86 20.72
N GLN A 532 -8.65 -13.80 19.86
CA GLN A 532 -7.64 -13.57 18.84
C GLN A 532 -8.10 -12.50 17.84
N ALA A 533 -9.35 -12.57 17.40
CA ALA A 533 -9.98 -11.56 16.54
C ALA A 533 -9.94 -10.18 17.21
N ALA A 534 -10.33 -10.07 18.48
CA ALA A 534 -10.28 -8.81 19.23
C ALA A 534 -8.85 -8.24 19.31
N LEU A 535 -7.81 -9.07 19.49
CA LEU A 535 -6.43 -8.59 19.49
C LEU A 535 -6.03 -7.99 18.13
N LEU A 536 -6.34 -8.69 17.04
CA LEU A 536 -6.05 -8.23 15.68
C LEU A 536 -6.84 -6.96 15.31
N ARG A 537 -8.08 -6.84 15.79
CA ARG A 537 -8.92 -5.65 15.61
C ARG A 537 -8.31 -4.36 16.18
N ARG A 538 -7.35 -4.47 17.12
CA ARG A 538 -6.60 -3.32 17.69
C ARG A 538 -5.40 -2.87 16.85
N MET A 539 -5.20 -3.42 15.66
CA MET A 539 -4.05 -3.08 14.82
C MET A 539 -3.90 -1.58 14.58
N GLU A 540 -4.99 -0.82 14.39
CA GLU A 540 -4.90 0.64 14.24
C GLU A 540 -4.18 1.29 15.44
N VAL A 541 -4.55 0.91 16.67
CA VAL A 541 -3.93 1.44 17.89
C VAL A 541 -2.44 1.06 17.94
N PHE A 542 -2.09 -0.20 17.67
CA PHE A 542 -0.70 -0.65 17.73
C PHE A 542 0.17 0.02 16.67
N ILE A 543 -0.32 0.12 15.43
CA ILE A 543 0.36 0.84 14.35
C ILE A 543 0.58 2.30 14.75
N GLY A 544 -0.39 2.92 15.43
CA GLY A 544 -0.26 4.28 15.96
C GLY A 544 0.87 4.41 16.98
N TRP A 545 0.96 3.50 17.96
CA TRP A 545 2.04 3.49 18.94
C TRP A 545 3.40 3.23 18.30
N ILE A 546 3.49 2.27 17.36
CA ILE A 546 4.74 1.97 16.65
C ILE A 546 5.16 3.16 15.78
N GLY A 547 4.24 3.86 15.12
CA GLY A 547 4.55 5.06 14.34
C GLY A 547 5.17 6.16 15.20
N TRP A 548 4.54 6.49 16.33
CA TRP A 548 5.12 7.40 17.33
C TRP A 548 6.46 6.94 17.84
N ALA A 549 6.58 5.63 18.08
CA ALA A 549 7.77 5.03 18.63
C ALA A 549 8.99 5.20 17.73
N VAL A 550 8.79 4.87 16.46
CA VAL A 550 9.78 5.05 15.42
C VAL A 550 10.16 6.52 15.30
N PHE A 551 9.20 7.45 15.25
CA PHE A 551 9.47 8.88 15.15
C PHE A 551 10.35 9.39 16.30
N ILE A 552 9.98 9.08 17.55
CA ILE A 552 10.74 9.53 18.72
C ILE A 552 12.13 8.88 18.75
N GLY A 553 12.24 7.59 18.43
CA GLY A 553 13.54 6.90 18.35
C GLY A 553 14.50 7.53 17.33
N ILE A 554 13.97 8.01 16.20
CA ILE A 554 14.74 8.76 15.19
C ILE A 554 15.15 10.14 15.71
N CYS A 555 14.23 10.89 16.34
CA CYS A 555 14.56 12.17 16.97
C CYS A 555 15.65 12.05 18.04
N VAL A 556 15.56 11.04 18.92
CA VAL A 556 16.57 10.80 19.96
C VAL A 556 17.93 10.46 19.35
N GLY A 557 17.96 9.60 18.32
CA GLY A 557 19.18 9.27 17.59
C GLY A 557 19.84 10.51 16.95
N LEU A 558 19.03 11.40 16.37
CA LEU A 558 19.50 12.65 15.77
C LEU A 558 20.00 13.65 16.82
N LEU A 559 19.28 13.84 17.93
CA LEU A 559 19.71 14.73 19.01
C LEU A 559 21.01 14.27 19.66
N ALA A 560 21.23 12.95 19.75
CA ALA A 560 22.47 12.38 20.25
C ALA A 560 23.69 12.67 19.35
N LEU A 561 23.47 13.10 18.10
CA LEU A 561 24.55 13.53 17.21
C LEU A 561 25.05 14.94 17.52
N ILE A 562 24.24 15.83 18.08
CA ILE A 562 24.62 17.24 18.32
C ILE A 562 25.91 17.36 19.17
N PRO A 563 26.09 16.62 20.28
CA PRO A 563 27.32 16.66 21.06
C PRO A 563 28.54 16.09 20.32
N SER A 564 28.33 15.21 19.33
CA SER A 564 29.42 14.54 18.60
C SER A 564 30.09 15.39 17.52
N TRP A 565 29.55 16.58 17.24
CA TRP A 565 30.13 17.54 16.29
C TRP A 565 31.02 18.59 16.97
N GLY A 566 31.17 18.53 18.31
CA GLY A 566 32.07 19.39 19.06
C GLY A 566 33.56 19.04 18.86
N PRO A 567 34.48 20.01 19.07
CA PRO A 567 35.92 19.80 18.90
C PRO A 567 36.51 18.78 19.90
N ASP A 568 35.91 18.61 21.09
CA ASP A 568 36.33 17.64 22.09
C ASP A 568 35.68 16.26 21.85
N ARG A 569 36.26 15.50 20.91
CA ARG A 569 35.91 14.11 20.65
C ARG A 569 36.32 13.22 21.82
N THR A 570 35.51 13.16 22.86
CA THR A 570 35.71 12.20 23.97
C THR A 570 35.16 10.82 23.59
N GLU A 571 35.75 10.19 22.57
CA GLU A 571 35.51 8.78 22.21
C GLU A 571 35.98 7.78 23.30
N GLY A 572 36.39 8.27 24.48
CA GLY A 572 36.94 7.47 25.58
C GLY A 572 36.39 7.74 26.98
N GLY A 573 35.41 8.64 27.17
CA GLY A 573 34.92 9.03 28.51
C GLY A 573 33.39 9.05 28.65
N GLY A 574 32.90 8.94 29.90
CA GLY A 574 31.48 9.09 30.23
C GLY A 574 30.57 7.96 29.72
N LEU A 575 29.40 8.32 29.16
CA LEU A 575 28.37 7.40 28.67
C LEU A 575 28.67 6.78 27.29
N TRP A 576 29.80 7.15 26.66
CA TRP A 576 30.10 6.75 25.29
C TRP A 576 30.19 5.22 25.08
N PRO A 577 30.87 4.42 25.93
CA PRO A 577 30.88 2.96 25.77
C PRO A 577 29.48 2.34 25.84
N LEU A 578 28.61 2.89 26.70
CA LEU A 578 27.22 2.46 26.81
C LEU A 578 26.43 2.81 25.53
N LEU A 579 26.54 4.04 25.03
CA LEU A 579 25.89 4.47 23.79
C LEU A 579 26.36 3.66 22.58
N ARG A 580 27.66 3.35 22.51
CA ARG A 580 28.24 2.47 21.48
C ARG A 580 27.66 1.06 21.57
N GLY A 581 27.65 0.47 22.77
CA GLY A 581 27.09 -0.86 22.99
C GLY A 581 25.60 -0.95 22.66
N LEU A 582 24.81 0.06 23.06
CA LEU A 582 23.39 0.18 22.70
C LEU A 582 23.23 0.38 21.18
N GLY A 583 24.12 1.15 20.56
CA GLY A 583 24.14 1.38 19.12
C GLY A 583 24.37 0.10 18.33
N ASP A 584 25.44 -0.63 18.67
CA ASP A 584 25.76 -1.91 18.02
C ASP A 584 24.64 -2.93 18.25
N ALA A 585 24.11 -3.05 19.47
CA ALA A 585 22.96 -3.91 19.77
C ALA A 585 21.71 -3.51 18.99
N GLY A 586 21.45 -2.21 18.83
CA GLY A 586 20.31 -1.68 18.09
C GLY A 586 20.41 -1.90 16.58
N LEU A 587 21.61 -1.76 16.03
CA LEU A 587 21.89 -2.12 14.64
C LEU A 587 21.63 -3.62 14.41
N TRP A 588 22.14 -4.50 15.28
CA TRP A 588 21.88 -5.95 15.18
C TRP A 588 20.40 -6.30 15.36
N ALA A 589 19.71 -5.67 16.32
CA ALA A 589 18.27 -5.82 16.48
C ALA A 589 17.52 -5.40 15.20
N GLY A 590 17.96 -4.34 14.53
CA GLY A 590 17.43 -3.91 13.25
C GLY A 590 17.65 -4.92 12.13
N MET A 591 18.85 -5.50 12.02
CA MET A 591 19.14 -6.57 11.06
C MET A 591 18.25 -7.80 11.31
N ILE A 592 18.10 -8.22 12.57
CA ILE A 592 17.23 -9.33 12.97
C ILE A 592 15.77 -9.01 12.63
N ALA A 593 15.31 -7.79 12.87
CA ALA A 593 13.96 -7.36 12.52
C ALA A 593 13.71 -7.43 11.02
N VAL A 594 14.63 -6.95 10.19
CA VAL A 594 14.57 -7.06 8.72
C VAL A 594 14.52 -8.52 8.27
N ALA A 595 15.41 -9.37 8.81
CA ALA A 595 15.44 -10.80 8.49
C ALA A 595 14.14 -11.50 8.90
N ALA A 596 13.62 -11.20 10.10
CA ALA A 596 12.35 -11.74 10.58
C ALA A 596 11.18 -11.30 9.68
N LEU A 597 11.06 -10.01 9.37
CA LEU A 597 10.01 -9.50 8.49
C LEU A 597 10.06 -10.14 7.10
N TYR A 598 11.26 -10.29 6.53
CA TYR A 598 11.46 -10.97 5.27
C TYR A 598 11.03 -12.45 5.36
N LEU A 599 11.47 -13.19 6.38
CA LEU A 599 11.11 -14.60 6.57
C LEU A 599 9.61 -14.79 6.80
N LEU A 600 8.98 -13.91 7.59
CA LEU A 600 7.52 -13.94 7.79
C LEU A 600 6.79 -13.64 6.48
N SER A 601 7.25 -12.68 5.67
CA SER A 601 6.64 -12.36 4.37
C SER A 601 6.64 -13.53 3.37
N ARG A 602 7.54 -14.51 3.55
CA ARG A 602 7.59 -15.72 2.72
C ARG A 602 6.55 -16.78 3.10
N ARG A 603 5.94 -16.70 4.29
CA ARG A 603 4.93 -17.66 4.73
C ARG A 603 3.57 -17.28 4.13
N SER A 604 2.92 -18.24 3.47
CA SER A 604 1.57 -18.10 2.92
C SER A 604 0.55 -17.67 3.97
N ASP A 605 0.77 -18.06 5.23
CA ASP A 605 -0.21 -17.91 6.31
C ASP A 605 -0.01 -16.60 7.11
N SER A 606 0.93 -15.74 6.71
CA SER A 606 1.26 -14.49 7.39
C SER A 606 0.25 -13.37 7.09
N ARG A 607 -1.00 -13.56 7.52
CA ARG A 607 -2.14 -12.64 7.28
C ARG A 607 -1.83 -11.15 7.54
N PRO A 608 -1.12 -10.73 8.62
CA PRO A 608 -0.88 -9.31 8.88
C PRO A 608 0.05 -8.60 7.88
N LEU A 609 1.05 -9.30 7.33
CA LEU A 609 2.00 -8.70 6.38
C LEU A 609 1.40 -8.65 4.96
N GLY A 610 0.59 -9.65 4.59
CA GLY A 610 -0.19 -9.63 3.35
C GLY A 610 -1.12 -8.42 3.29
N LEU A 611 -1.89 -8.16 4.36
CA LEU A 611 -2.79 -7.01 4.42
C LEU A 611 -2.08 -5.66 4.28
N LEU A 612 -0.91 -5.49 4.93
CA LEU A 612 -0.12 -4.28 4.78
C LEU A 612 0.37 -4.12 3.33
N TRP A 613 0.78 -5.22 2.70
CA TRP A 613 1.18 -5.23 1.30
C TRP A 613 0.03 -4.82 0.37
N ASP A 614 -1.17 -5.32 0.61
CA ASP A 614 -2.34 -4.98 -0.18
C ASP A 614 -2.74 -3.52 -0.04
N LEU A 615 -2.58 -2.97 1.17
CA LEU A 615 -2.79 -1.56 1.45
C LEU A 615 -1.81 -0.66 0.68
N MET A 616 -0.57 -1.12 0.49
CA MET A 616 0.44 -0.40 -0.30
C MET A 616 0.22 -0.50 -1.81
N CYS A 617 -0.43 -1.58 -2.28
CA CYS A 617 -0.67 -1.84 -3.71
C CYS A 617 -2.11 -1.53 -4.16
N PHE A 618 -2.95 -0.98 -3.28
CA PHE A 618 -4.36 -0.73 -3.58
C PHE A 618 -4.60 0.54 -4.42
N LEU A 619 -3.93 1.65 -4.09
CA LEU A 619 -4.17 2.94 -4.75
C LEU A 619 -3.02 3.34 -5.68
N PRO A 620 -3.30 4.13 -6.73
CA PRO A 620 -2.28 4.62 -7.64
C PRO A 620 -1.15 5.35 -6.93
N THR A 621 0.06 5.20 -7.44
CA THR A 621 1.27 5.79 -6.87
C THR A 621 1.28 7.32 -7.07
N GLN A 622 1.47 8.10 -5.99
CA GLN A 622 1.34 9.58 -6.02
C GLN A 622 2.43 10.34 -5.24
N ALA A 623 3.08 9.70 -4.26
CA ALA A 623 4.17 10.27 -3.47
C ALA A 623 5.54 9.76 -3.90
N HIS A 624 5.65 8.48 -4.26
CA HIS A 624 6.93 7.86 -4.61
C HIS A 624 6.83 7.02 -5.89
N PRO A 625 7.65 7.29 -6.93
CA PRO A 625 7.50 6.68 -8.26
C PRO A 625 7.99 5.23 -8.34
N PHE A 626 8.82 4.80 -7.39
CA PHE A 626 9.38 3.44 -7.33
C PHE A 626 8.65 2.55 -6.31
N GLY A 627 7.48 2.99 -5.81
CA GLY A 627 6.64 2.13 -4.98
C GLY A 627 6.09 0.93 -5.76
N PRO A 628 5.54 -0.08 -5.05
CA PRO A 628 4.87 -1.19 -5.70
C PRO A 628 3.74 -0.72 -6.61
N SER A 629 3.51 -1.48 -7.68
CA SER A 629 2.47 -1.14 -8.66
C SER A 629 1.08 -1.40 -8.08
N CYS A 630 0.12 -0.61 -8.53
CA CYS A 630 -1.27 -0.70 -8.07
C CYS A 630 -1.98 -1.83 -8.83
N TYR A 631 -2.47 -2.86 -8.15
CA TYR A 631 -3.23 -3.93 -8.83
C TYR A 631 -4.63 -3.47 -9.26
N ALA A 632 -5.19 -2.46 -8.59
CA ALA A 632 -6.51 -1.92 -8.93
C ALA A 632 -6.52 -1.19 -10.27
N GLU A 633 -5.37 -0.68 -10.76
CA GLU A 633 -5.20 -0.14 -12.13
C GLU A 633 -5.55 -1.19 -13.21
N ARG A 634 -5.53 -2.48 -12.87
CA ARG A 634 -5.91 -3.58 -13.76
C ARG A 634 -7.23 -4.24 -13.37
N VAL A 635 -7.38 -4.59 -12.10
CA VAL A 635 -8.52 -5.36 -11.59
C VAL A 635 -9.84 -4.60 -11.73
N VAL A 636 -9.86 -3.32 -11.34
CA VAL A 636 -11.08 -2.53 -11.35
C VAL A 636 -11.63 -2.36 -12.77
N PRO A 637 -10.80 -2.01 -13.78
CA PRO A 637 -11.23 -2.04 -15.18
C PRO A 637 -11.75 -3.38 -15.68
N GLU A 638 -11.05 -4.48 -15.42
CA GLU A 638 -11.44 -5.81 -15.91
C GLU A 638 -12.78 -6.26 -15.32
N LEU A 639 -13.01 -6.03 -14.02
CA LEU A 639 -14.27 -6.33 -13.34
C LEU A 639 -15.42 -5.49 -13.91
N ALA A 640 -15.22 -4.18 -14.05
CA ALA A 640 -16.25 -3.29 -14.56
C ALA A 640 -16.59 -3.61 -16.03
N ASP A 641 -15.60 -3.92 -16.87
CA ASP A 641 -15.81 -4.38 -18.24
C ASP A 641 -16.61 -5.68 -18.30
N ARG A 642 -16.30 -6.66 -17.43
CA ARG A 642 -17.04 -7.92 -17.42
C ARG A 642 -18.51 -7.74 -17.07
N ILE A 643 -18.82 -6.84 -16.12
CA ILE A 643 -20.20 -6.50 -15.74
C ILE A 643 -20.92 -5.83 -16.92
N VAL A 644 -20.28 -4.85 -17.58
CA VAL A 644 -20.87 -4.18 -18.75
C VAL A 644 -21.08 -5.17 -19.90
N ASP A 645 -20.12 -6.05 -20.16
CA ASP A 645 -20.21 -7.06 -21.22
C ASP A 645 -21.37 -8.04 -20.99
N TRP A 646 -21.64 -8.42 -19.74
CA TRP A 646 -22.78 -9.30 -19.38
C TRP A 646 -24.13 -8.75 -19.83
N PHE A 647 -24.37 -7.46 -19.62
CA PHE A 647 -25.59 -6.78 -20.01
C PHE A 647 -25.59 -6.36 -21.49
N ALA A 648 -24.42 -6.26 -22.13
CA ALA A 648 -24.34 -6.00 -23.57
C ALA A 648 -24.69 -7.26 -24.39
N GLU A 649 -24.24 -8.43 -23.96
CA GLU A 649 -24.59 -9.74 -24.56
C GLU A 649 -26.12 -9.96 -24.57
N ASP A 650 -26.85 -9.45 -23.57
CA ASP A 650 -28.34 -9.44 -23.47
C ASP A 650 -28.97 -8.79 -24.72
N ARG A 651 -28.39 -7.65 -25.13
CA ARG A 651 -28.90 -6.83 -26.22
C ARG A 651 -28.55 -7.39 -27.59
N GLU A 652 -27.36 -7.97 -27.74
CA GLU A 652 -26.94 -8.60 -29.00
C GLU A 652 -27.77 -9.86 -29.32
N ALA A 653 -28.07 -10.70 -28.31
CA ALA A 653 -28.97 -11.85 -28.46
C ALA A 653 -30.39 -11.42 -28.86
N THR A 654 -30.91 -10.33 -28.26
CA THR A 654 -32.23 -9.76 -28.59
C THR A 654 -32.31 -9.23 -30.03
N ILE A 655 -31.18 -8.81 -30.63
CA ILE A 655 -31.12 -8.24 -31.99
C ILE A 655 -31.02 -9.34 -33.06
N GLU A 656 -30.29 -10.43 -32.81
CA GLU A 656 -30.15 -11.55 -33.77
C GLU A 656 -31.42 -12.39 -33.95
N GLU A 657 -32.32 -12.41 -32.95
CA GLU A 657 -33.57 -13.18 -33.02
C GLU A 657 -34.72 -12.49 -33.78
N LEU A 658 -34.53 -11.25 -34.25
CA LEU A 658 -35.55 -10.53 -35.04
C LEU A 658 -35.38 -10.82 -36.56
N PRO A 659 -36.35 -11.45 -37.24
CA PRO A 659 -36.32 -11.59 -38.70
C PRO A 659 -36.36 -10.22 -39.36
N GLN A 660 -35.44 -9.95 -40.30
CA GLN A 660 -35.27 -8.65 -40.98
C GLN A 660 -36.50 -8.14 -41.77
N GLU A 661 -37.59 -8.91 -41.88
CA GLU A 661 -38.81 -8.48 -42.59
C GLU A 661 -39.95 -7.98 -41.67
N GLU A 662 -39.95 -8.25 -40.36
CA GLU A 662 -41.07 -7.87 -39.46
C GLU A 662 -40.85 -6.57 -38.68
N ALA A 663 -39.69 -5.92 -38.84
CA ALA A 663 -39.33 -4.67 -38.15
C ALA A 663 -40.17 -3.43 -38.55
N ARG A 664 -41.22 -3.58 -39.38
CA ARG A 664 -42.14 -2.49 -39.76
C ARG A 664 -43.61 -2.69 -39.36
N GLY A 665 -43.94 -3.71 -38.59
CA GLY A 665 -45.31 -3.85 -38.09
C GLY A 665 -45.48 -4.93 -37.04
N ALA A 666 -45.09 -4.66 -35.79
CA ALA A 666 -45.36 -5.57 -34.69
C ALA A 666 -46.44 -5.01 -33.75
N MET A 667 -47.49 -5.82 -33.58
CA MET A 667 -48.59 -5.68 -32.61
C MET A 667 -48.07 -5.77 -31.15
N PRO A 668 -48.78 -5.19 -30.17
CA PRO A 668 -48.39 -5.26 -28.77
C PRO A 668 -48.68 -6.67 -28.22
N GLY A 669 -47.62 -7.45 -27.94
CA GLY A 669 -47.77 -8.79 -27.34
C GLY A 669 -46.59 -9.74 -27.45
N ALA A 670 -45.48 -9.38 -28.11
CA ALA A 670 -44.25 -10.19 -28.08
C ALA A 670 -43.66 -10.20 -26.67
N ALA A 671 -43.34 -11.40 -26.15
CA ALA A 671 -42.74 -11.60 -24.84
C ALA A 671 -41.50 -10.71 -24.67
N ALA A 672 -41.42 -9.99 -23.55
CA ALA A 672 -40.26 -9.18 -23.21
C ALA A 672 -39.00 -10.06 -23.18
N PRO A 673 -37.84 -9.58 -23.67
CA PRO A 673 -36.58 -10.32 -23.57
C PRO A 673 -36.28 -10.67 -22.11
N GLU A 674 -35.75 -11.87 -21.87
CA GLU A 674 -35.46 -12.40 -20.54
C GLU A 674 -34.45 -11.49 -19.80
N GLU A 675 -34.89 -10.72 -18.80
CA GLU A 675 -34.01 -9.72 -18.18
C GLU A 675 -32.85 -10.41 -17.42
N ARG A 676 -31.61 -10.19 -17.83
CA ARG A 676 -30.43 -10.69 -17.09
C ARG A 676 -30.27 -10.04 -15.72
N GLY A 677 -29.80 -10.79 -14.73
CA GLY A 677 -29.44 -10.28 -13.41
C GLY A 677 -27.97 -10.54 -13.07
N LEU A 678 -27.40 -9.76 -12.15
CA LEU A 678 -26.02 -9.98 -11.68
C LEU A 678 -25.90 -9.79 -10.16
N VAL A 679 -25.28 -10.75 -9.48
CA VAL A 679 -24.88 -10.63 -8.07
C VAL A 679 -23.36 -10.70 -7.96
N VAL A 680 -22.76 -9.66 -7.37
CA VAL A 680 -21.34 -9.64 -7.02
C VAL A 680 -21.18 -10.21 -5.62
N SER A 681 -20.56 -11.39 -5.49
CA SER A 681 -20.22 -12.01 -4.21
C SER A 681 -18.78 -11.68 -3.86
N ALA A 682 -18.58 -10.77 -2.92
CA ALA A 682 -17.26 -10.20 -2.64
C ALA A 682 -16.78 -10.51 -1.21
N HIS A 683 -15.55 -11.02 -1.11
CA HIS A 683 -14.93 -11.40 0.16
C HIS A 683 -13.73 -10.49 0.48
N SER A 684 -13.62 -9.97 1.70
CA SER A 684 -12.39 -9.31 2.19
C SER A 684 -11.92 -8.16 1.28
N MET A 685 -10.66 -8.13 0.86
CA MET A 685 -10.14 -7.14 -0.12
C MET A 685 -10.88 -7.15 -1.47
N GLY A 686 -11.53 -8.27 -1.83
CA GLY A 686 -12.36 -8.38 -3.02
C GLY A 686 -13.57 -7.43 -2.98
N ILE A 687 -14.08 -7.10 -1.78
CA ILE A 687 -15.14 -6.10 -1.60
C ILE A 687 -14.67 -4.72 -2.01
N VAL A 688 -13.47 -4.34 -1.60
CA VAL A 688 -12.90 -3.01 -1.91
C VAL A 688 -12.80 -2.85 -3.43
N LEU A 689 -12.32 -3.89 -4.12
CA LEU A 689 -12.20 -3.92 -5.57
C LEU A 689 -13.56 -3.96 -6.28
N ALA A 690 -14.49 -4.77 -5.79
CA ALA A 690 -15.85 -4.85 -6.31
C ALA A 690 -16.55 -3.48 -6.23
N VAL A 691 -16.47 -2.82 -5.07
CA VAL A 691 -17.03 -1.47 -4.86
C VAL A 691 -16.39 -0.47 -5.83
N CYS A 692 -15.07 -0.49 -5.99
CA CYS A 692 -14.39 0.36 -6.97
C CYS A 692 -14.88 0.10 -8.41
N ALA A 693 -15.17 -1.16 -8.77
CA ALA A 693 -15.71 -1.51 -10.08
C ALA A 693 -17.17 -1.05 -10.26
N LEU A 694 -18.01 -1.16 -9.22
CA LEU A 694 -19.39 -0.69 -9.23
C LEU A 694 -19.47 0.83 -9.47
N PHE A 695 -18.58 1.61 -8.85
CA PHE A 695 -18.47 3.05 -9.10
C PHE A 695 -18.13 3.40 -10.56
N GLN A 696 -17.48 2.50 -11.28
CA GLN A 696 -17.04 2.73 -12.66
C GLN A 696 -18.11 2.39 -13.71
N LEU A 697 -19.19 1.71 -13.33
CA LEU A 697 -20.22 1.25 -14.28
C LEU A 697 -20.89 2.39 -15.05
N PRO A 698 -21.32 3.50 -14.41
CA PRO A 698 -21.93 4.61 -15.15
C PRO A 698 -20.96 5.24 -16.16
N ALA A 699 -19.70 5.45 -15.74
CA ALA A 699 -18.66 6.04 -16.59
C ALA A 699 -18.21 5.10 -17.74
N ARG A 700 -18.59 3.82 -17.68
CA ARG A 700 -18.39 2.83 -18.75
C ARG A 700 -19.62 2.62 -19.63
N GLY A 701 -20.71 3.36 -19.37
CA GLY A 701 -21.90 3.37 -20.20
C GLY A 701 -22.94 2.30 -19.85
N LEU A 702 -22.90 1.72 -18.65
CA LEU A 702 -23.99 0.85 -18.19
C LEU A 702 -25.25 1.69 -17.97
N ALA A 703 -26.38 1.30 -18.58
CA ALA A 703 -27.64 2.03 -18.43
C ALA A 703 -28.15 1.96 -16.99
N THR A 704 -28.93 2.96 -16.55
CA THR A 704 -29.49 3.01 -15.18
C THR A 704 -30.37 1.79 -14.88
N GLU A 705 -31.19 1.36 -15.84
CA GLU A 705 -32.02 0.15 -15.74
C GLU A 705 -31.16 -1.12 -15.51
N ASP A 706 -30.02 -1.23 -16.18
CA ASP A 706 -29.10 -2.35 -16.00
C ASP A 706 -28.37 -2.27 -14.65
N GLN A 707 -28.06 -1.05 -14.18
CA GLN A 707 -27.48 -0.83 -12.85
C GLN A 707 -28.44 -1.28 -11.73
N GLU A 708 -29.77 -1.14 -11.93
CA GLU A 708 -30.79 -1.61 -11.00
C GLU A 708 -30.83 -3.15 -10.89
N ARG A 709 -30.29 -3.86 -11.88
CA ARG A 709 -30.17 -5.33 -11.91
C ARG A 709 -28.85 -5.87 -11.35
N VAL A 710 -28.05 -5.03 -10.68
CA VAL A 710 -26.78 -5.41 -10.02
C VAL A 710 -26.92 -5.44 -8.49
N GLY A 711 -26.69 -6.61 -7.88
CA GLY A 711 -26.69 -6.81 -6.43
C GLY A 711 -25.30 -7.05 -5.86
N LEU A 712 -25.11 -6.78 -4.56
CA LEU A 712 -23.84 -6.97 -3.85
C LEU A 712 -24.05 -7.83 -2.59
N LEU A 713 -23.39 -8.99 -2.54
CA LEU A 713 -23.26 -9.79 -1.33
C LEU A 713 -21.83 -9.69 -0.81
N SER A 714 -21.61 -8.97 0.28
CA SER A 714 -20.27 -8.79 0.88
C SER A 714 -20.09 -9.63 2.13
N TYR A 715 -18.87 -10.13 2.37
CA TYR A 715 -18.53 -10.85 3.58
C TYR A 715 -17.05 -10.65 3.94
N GLY A 716 -16.70 -10.68 5.23
CA GLY A 716 -15.36 -10.26 5.64
C GLY A 716 -15.09 -8.76 5.39
N CYS A 717 -16.14 -7.92 5.47
CA CYS A 717 -16.10 -6.51 5.06
C CYS A 717 -15.24 -5.62 5.97
N GLN A 718 -14.31 -4.88 5.37
CA GLN A 718 -13.38 -3.95 6.03
C GLN A 718 -13.66 -2.46 5.76
N LEU A 719 -14.67 -2.16 4.92
CA LEU A 719 -14.91 -0.81 4.40
C LEU A 719 -15.10 0.22 5.51
N ARG A 720 -16.08 -0.02 6.41
CA ARG A 720 -16.46 0.90 7.47
C ARG A 720 -15.36 1.12 8.53
N ARG A 721 -14.78 0.03 9.03
CA ARG A 721 -13.86 0.06 10.20
C ARG A 721 -12.39 0.29 9.84
N TYR A 722 -11.98 0.11 8.58
CA TYR A 722 -10.61 0.35 8.15
C TYR A 722 -10.52 1.30 6.97
N PHE A 723 -11.05 0.95 5.79
CA PHE A 723 -10.81 1.73 4.58
C PHE A 723 -11.35 3.16 4.66
N ALA A 724 -12.57 3.35 5.17
CA ALA A 724 -13.18 4.66 5.35
C ALA A 724 -12.43 5.54 6.36
N ARG A 725 -11.77 4.91 7.34
CA ARG A 725 -10.94 5.62 8.33
C ARG A 725 -9.55 5.93 7.75
N PHE A 726 -8.93 4.99 7.05
CA PHE A 726 -7.55 5.08 6.55
C PHE A 726 -7.42 5.87 5.26
N PHE A 727 -8.45 5.89 4.42
CA PHE A 727 -8.49 6.62 3.14
C PHE A 727 -9.75 7.50 3.04
N PRO A 728 -9.90 8.46 3.95
CA PRO A 728 -11.15 9.21 4.10
C PRO A 728 -11.54 10.01 2.85
N GLY A 729 -10.58 10.48 2.03
CA GLY A 729 -10.88 11.22 0.81
C GLY A 729 -11.21 10.36 -0.42
N VAL A 730 -11.24 9.03 -0.28
CA VAL A 730 -11.54 8.09 -1.38
C VAL A 730 -12.63 7.10 -1.00
N CYS A 731 -12.50 6.51 0.19
CA CYS A 731 -13.41 5.49 0.71
C CYS A 731 -14.22 6.00 1.92
N GLY A 732 -14.31 7.32 2.12
CA GLY A 732 -14.89 7.90 3.32
C GLY A 732 -16.38 7.57 3.52
N PRO A 733 -16.93 7.89 4.70
CA PRO A 733 -18.32 7.60 5.02
C PRO A 733 -19.33 8.26 4.06
N GLY A 734 -19.05 9.46 3.53
CA GLY A 734 -19.94 10.13 2.58
C GLY A 734 -19.91 9.47 1.20
N GLU A 735 -18.72 9.10 0.74
CA GLU A 735 -18.44 8.46 -0.54
C GLU A 735 -19.08 7.08 -0.62
N LEU A 736 -19.00 6.30 0.45
CA LEU A 736 -19.53 4.95 0.54
C LEU A 736 -20.94 4.88 1.15
N SER A 737 -21.50 6.01 1.59
CA SER A 737 -22.74 6.05 2.39
C SER A 737 -22.71 5.13 3.60
N LEU A 738 -21.64 5.16 4.38
CA LEU A 738 -21.48 4.35 5.59
C LEU A 738 -21.78 5.17 6.84
N VAL A 739 -22.29 4.51 7.86
CA VAL A 739 -22.33 5.08 9.21
C VAL A 739 -20.89 5.27 9.69
N PRO A 740 -20.45 6.47 10.09
CA PRO A 740 -19.11 6.69 10.59
C PRO A 740 -18.76 5.76 11.76
N ALA A 741 -17.50 5.33 11.86
CA ALA A 741 -17.04 4.43 12.90
C ALA A 741 -15.85 5.02 13.67
N GLY A 742 -15.93 5.01 15.00
CA GLY A 742 -14.84 5.42 15.88
C GLY A 742 -13.65 4.44 15.91
N PRO A 743 -12.50 4.86 16.47
CA PRO A 743 -11.31 4.01 16.60
C PRO A 743 -11.57 2.81 17.52
N PRO A 744 -10.80 1.72 17.39
CA PRO A 744 -10.90 0.60 18.31
C PRO A 744 -10.49 1.03 19.71
N SER A 745 -11.22 0.55 20.72
CA SER A 745 -10.87 0.85 22.10
C SER A 745 -9.52 0.22 22.47
N PRO A 746 -8.58 1.01 23.04
CA PRO A 746 -7.26 0.50 23.41
C PRO A 746 -7.29 -0.41 24.65
N THR A 747 -8.36 -0.33 25.46
CA THR A 747 -8.41 -0.95 26.81
C THR A 747 -9.70 -1.71 27.10
N ALA A 748 -10.76 -1.52 26.31
CA ALA A 748 -11.97 -2.29 26.47
C ALA A 748 -11.69 -3.77 26.24
N HIS A 749 -12.55 -4.61 26.78
CA HIS A 749 -12.49 -6.05 26.60
C HIS A 749 -12.63 -6.45 25.12
N ASN A 750 -13.67 -5.94 24.48
CA ASN A 750 -13.89 -6.00 23.04
C ASN A 750 -13.57 -4.61 22.43
N PRO A 751 -12.65 -4.50 21.46
CA PRO A 751 -12.24 -3.20 20.92
C PRO A 751 -13.36 -2.49 20.14
N TRP A 752 -14.31 -3.27 19.60
CA TRP A 752 -15.52 -2.81 18.93
C TRP A 752 -16.65 -3.75 19.31
N SER A 753 -17.45 -3.38 20.31
CA SER A 753 -18.54 -4.24 20.77
C SER A 753 -19.58 -4.43 19.64
N PRO A 754 -20.08 -5.65 19.39
CA PRO A 754 -21.19 -5.87 18.46
C PRO A 754 -22.50 -5.26 18.96
N THR A 755 -22.65 -5.05 20.27
CA THR A 755 -23.84 -4.52 20.93
C THR A 755 -23.60 -3.11 21.47
N LEU A 756 -23.11 -2.18 20.64
CA LEU A 756 -23.15 -0.78 21.07
C LEU A 756 -24.55 -0.23 20.77
N ALA A 757 -25.48 -0.38 21.72
CA ALA A 757 -26.72 0.39 21.72
C ALA A 757 -26.47 1.91 21.56
N GLY A 758 -25.27 2.38 21.92
CA GLY A 758 -24.79 3.74 21.64
C GLY A 758 -24.35 4.00 20.18
N GLU A 759 -23.79 3.02 19.45
CA GLU A 759 -23.59 3.16 18.00
C GLU A 759 -24.96 3.13 17.31
N ILE A 760 -25.89 2.28 17.76
CA ILE A 760 -27.28 2.25 17.27
C ILE A 760 -28.04 3.55 17.59
N ALA A 761 -27.71 4.23 18.69
CA ALA A 761 -28.27 5.54 19.02
C ALA A 761 -27.64 6.68 18.19
N GLU A 762 -26.32 6.66 17.95
CA GLU A 762 -25.68 7.54 16.95
C GLU A 762 -26.16 7.24 15.51
N GLU A 763 -26.62 6.00 15.23
CA GLU A 763 -27.27 5.57 13.97
C GLU A 763 -28.70 6.12 13.79
N ALA A 764 -29.35 6.61 14.86
CA ALA A 764 -30.68 7.21 14.81
C ALA A 764 -30.65 8.69 14.37
N ASP A 765 -29.52 9.36 14.56
CA ASP A 765 -29.24 10.72 14.09
C ASP A 765 -27.80 10.77 13.55
N PRO A 766 -27.58 10.37 12.27
CA PRO A 766 -26.24 10.27 11.67
C PRO A 766 -25.49 11.61 11.54
N GLY A 767 -26.03 12.69 12.11
CA GLY A 767 -25.61 14.06 11.87
C GLY A 767 -25.80 14.44 10.39
N PRO A 768 -25.21 15.55 9.93
CA PRO A 768 -25.30 15.98 8.54
C PRO A 768 -24.40 15.13 7.63
N ALA A 769 -24.47 13.80 7.72
CA ALA A 769 -23.83 12.90 6.77
C ALA A 769 -24.51 13.11 5.40
N VAL A 770 -23.90 13.94 4.57
CA VAL A 770 -24.35 14.18 3.20
C VAL A 770 -24.20 12.86 2.44
N ILE A 771 -25.32 12.20 2.14
CA ILE A 771 -25.35 11.12 1.16
C ILE A 771 -25.02 11.79 -0.18
N LEU A 772 -23.81 11.57 -0.68
CA LEU A 772 -23.39 12.11 -1.97
C LEU A 772 -24.19 11.43 -3.08
N GLN A 773 -24.64 12.21 -4.06
CA GLN A 773 -25.23 11.65 -5.26
C GLN A 773 -24.20 10.78 -5.99
N GLY A 774 -24.56 9.55 -6.34
CA GLY A 774 -23.63 8.58 -6.93
C GLY A 774 -22.74 7.88 -5.90
N SER A 775 -23.09 7.92 -4.61
CA SER A 775 -22.47 7.07 -3.57
C SER A 775 -22.78 5.58 -3.77
N LEU A 776 -22.03 4.71 -3.09
CA LEU A 776 -22.31 3.27 -3.11
C LEU A 776 -23.74 2.95 -2.68
N GLY A 777 -24.25 3.62 -1.64
CA GLY A 777 -25.63 3.45 -1.17
C GLY A 777 -26.67 3.76 -2.24
N THR A 778 -26.41 4.70 -3.16
CA THR A 778 -27.29 4.98 -4.30
C THR A 778 -27.13 3.97 -5.44
N LEU A 779 -25.92 3.45 -5.67
CA LEU A 779 -25.63 2.51 -6.77
C LEU A 779 -26.29 1.14 -6.55
N VAL A 780 -26.21 0.60 -5.34
CA VAL A 780 -26.76 -0.72 -5.01
C VAL A 780 -28.02 -0.65 -4.14
N GLY A 781 -28.28 0.46 -3.42
CA GLY A 781 -29.50 0.62 -2.64
C GLY A 781 -29.72 -0.53 -1.65
N GLU A 782 -30.94 -1.05 -1.62
CA GLU A 782 -31.31 -2.19 -0.78
C GLU A 782 -30.69 -3.51 -1.26
N ARG A 783 -30.15 -3.56 -2.49
CA ARG A 783 -29.57 -4.76 -3.12
C ARG A 783 -28.17 -5.09 -2.61
N TRP A 784 -27.72 -4.41 -1.54
CA TRP A 784 -26.50 -4.76 -0.81
C TRP A 784 -26.82 -5.48 0.50
N LEU A 785 -26.32 -6.71 0.65
CA LEU A 785 -26.33 -7.43 1.92
C LEU A 785 -24.90 -7.75 2.36
N ASN A 786 -24.61 -7.58 3.65
CA ASN A 786 -23.31 -7.89 4.22
C ASN A 786 -23.42 -8.97 5.30
N LEU A 787 -22.53 -9.95 5.23
CA LEU A 787 -22.35 -10.99 6.23
C LEU A 787 -21.16 -10.66 7.12
N TYR A 788 -21.32 -10.80 8.43
CA TYR A 788 -20.22 -10.63 9.39
C TYR A 788 -20.19 -11.76 10.40
N ARG A 789 -19.02 -11.97 11.02
CA ARG A 789 -18.84 -12.98 12.05
C ARG A 789 -17.98 -12.44 13.21
N PRO A 790 -18.38 -12.59 14.48
CA PRO A 790 -17.59 -12.09 15.61
C PRO A 790 -16.19 -12.72 15.76
N THR A 791 -15.98 -13.94 15.27
CA THR A 791 -14.68 -14.65 15.25
C THR A 791 -13.77 -14.19 14.11
N ASP A 792 -14.27 -13.39 13.17
CA ASP A 792 -13.49 -12.88 12.05
C ASP A 792 -12.71 -11.61 12.46
N PRO A 793 -11.36 -11.60 12.42
CA PRO A 793 -10.57 -10.40 12.73
C PRO A 793 -10.79 -9.22 11.77
N LEU A 794 -11.30 -9.47 10.56
CA LEU A 794 -11.40 -8.51 9.46
C LEU A 794 -12.83 -8.28 8.97
N GLY A 795 -13.76 -9.18 9.31
CA GLY A 795 -15.16 -9.10 8.95
C GLY A 795 -15.97 -8.29 9.94
N PHE A 796 -16.41 -7.11 9.51
CA PHE A 796 -17.20 -6.19 10.31
C PHE A 796 -18.60 -5.99 9.70
N PRO A 797 -19.57 -5.58 10.54
CA PRO A 797 -20.80 -4.97 10.05
C PRO A 797 -20.48 -3.78 9.13
N ALA A 798 -21.12 -3.73 7.97
CA ALA A 798 -20.91 -2.68 6.98
C ALA A 798 -21.68 -1.41 7.37
N ARG A 799 -22.91 -1.55 7.90
CA ARG A 799 -23.80 -0.46 8.37
C ARG A 799 -23.83 0.74 7.42
N TYR A 800 -24.67 0.70 6.39
CA TYR A 800 -24.77 1.73 5.36
C TYR A 800 -26.09 2.50 5.41
N LEU A 801 -26.09 3.72 4.88
CA LEU A 801 -27.23 4.64 4.84
C LEU A 801 -28.03 4.37 3.54
N GLY A 802 -29.30 3.97 3.65
CA GLY A 802 -30.18 3.59 2.53
C GLY A 802 -31.29 2.61 2.95
N GLY A 803 -32.31 2.39 2.10
CA GLY A 803 -33.61 1.77 2.44
C GLY A 803 -33.59 0.41 3.15
N GLY A 804 -32.53 -0.40 2.96
CA GLY A 804 -32.33 -1.70 3.63
C GLY A 804 -31.06 -1.81 4.50
N GLY A 805 -30.30 -0.72 4.68
CA GLY A 805 -28.90 -0.74 5.12
C GLY A 805 -28.61 -1.05 6.60
N ARG A 806 -29.65 -1.38 7.38
CA ARG A 806 -29.52 -1.78 8.79
C ARG A 806 -29.45 -3.30 9.00
N GLU A 807 -29.58 -4.10 7.94
CA GLU A 807 -29.69 -5.56 8.01
C GLU A 807 -28.38 -6.30 7.68
N ASP A 808 -27.29 -5.99 8.40
CA ASP A 808 -26.11 -6.87 8.38
C ASP A 808 -26.50 -8.26 8.95
N MET A 809 -26.17 -9.34 8.24
CA MET A 809 -26.49 -10.71 8.66
C MET A 809 -25.31 -11.34 9.41
N GLU A 810 -25.55 -11.85 10.61
CA GLU A 810 -24.53 -12.59 11.36
C GLU A 810 -24.40 -14.03 10.83
N ALA A 811 -23.22 -14.40 10.35
CA ALA A 811 -22.87 -15.77 10.05
C ALA A 811 -22.62 -16.56 11.36
N ALA A 812 -22.83 -17.88 11.33
CA ALA A 812 -22.59 -18.77 12.47
C ALA A 812 -21.18 -18.54 13.06
N SER A 813 -20.90 -18.87 14.31
CA SER A 813 -19.51 -18.76 14.83
C SER A 813 -18.69 -20.05 14.65
N TYR A 814 -19.28 -21.10 14.06
CA TYR A 814 -18.69 -22.42 13.82
C TYR A 814 -18.86 -22.84 12.35
N GLN A 815 -18.13 -23.88 11.93
CA GLN A 815 -18.27 -24.49 10.61
C GLN A 815 -19.51 -25.40 10.60
N GLU A 816 -20.57 -25.00 9.87
CA GLU A 816 -21.86 -25.71 9.89
C GLU A 816 -21.84 -27.04 9.12
N GLN A 817 -20.93 -27.20 8.16
CA GLN A 817 -20.82 -28.40 7.32
C GLN A 817 -19.64 -29.31 7.71
N ALA A 818 -18.89 -28.96 8.75
CA ALA A 818 -17.77 -29.76 9.20
C ALA A 818 -18.22 -30.89 10.12
N TYR A 819 -17.58 -32.06 10.00
CA TYR A 819 -17.79 -33.19 10.91
C TYR A 819 -17.37 -32.86 12.36
N GLN A 820 -16.44 -31.92 12.52
CA GLN A 820 -16.00 -31.40 13.82
C GLN A 820 -16.57 -29.99 14.03
N PHE A 821 -16.99 -29.68 15.26
CA PHE A 821 -17.35 -28.31 15.66
C PHE A 821 -16.09 -27.46 15.77
N LEU A 822 -15.61 -26.95 14.64
CA LEU A 822 -14.48 -26.03 14.58
C LEU A 822 -14.99 -24.57 14.56
N PRO A 823 -14.32 -23.64 15.25
CA PRO A 823 -14.64 -22.23 15.14
C PRO A 823 -14.34 -21.78 13.73
N ALA A 824 -15.34 -21.28 13.02
CA ALA A 824 -15.07 -20.72 11.70
C ALA A 824 -14.59 -19.29 11.79
N THR A 825 -13.81 -18.94 10.79
CA THR A 825 -12.94 -17.79 10.73
C THR A 825 -13.21 -17.00 9.46
N HIS A 826 -12.26 -16.15 9.07
CA HIS A 826 -12.37 -15.29 7.90
C HIS A 826 -12.66 -16.04 6.59
N GLY A 827 -12.11 -17.25 6.38
CA GLY A 827 -12.27 -17.97 5.10
C GLY A 827 -13.62 -18.67 4.91
N ASP A 828 -14.35 -18.90 6.00
CA ASP A 828 -15.39 -19.93 6.08
C ASP A 828 -16.82 -19.37 5.82
N TYR A 829 -16.96 -18.30 5.04
CA TYR A 829 -18.27 -17.71 4.75
C TYR A 829 -19.04 -18.46 3.66
N LEU A 830 -18.37 -18.88 2.58
CA LEU A 830 -19.03 -19.55 1.43
C LEU A 830 -19.82 -20.79 1.86
N GLU A 831 -19.22 -21.61 2.73
CA GLU A 831 -19.82 -22.85 3.26
C GLU A 831 -20.94 -22.62 4.28
N SER A 832 -21.21 -21.36 4.66
CA SER A 832 -22.21 -21.05 5.68
C SER A 832 -23.62 -20.94 5.13
N THR A 833 -24.61 -21.35 5.93
CA THR A 833 -26.04 -21.13 5.62
C THR A 833 -26.40 -19.65 5.48
N ALA A 834 -25.62 -18.76 6.12
CA ALA A 834 -25.77 -17.32 5.97
C ALA A 834 -25.42 -16.85 4.56
N TYR A 835 -24.46 -17.48 3.88
CA TYR A 835 -24.15 -17.18 2.48
C TYR A 835 -25.30 -17.53 1.56
N VAL A 836 -25.84 -18.74 1.68
CA VAL A 836 -26.98 -19.20 0.86
C VAL A 836 -28.21 -18.32 1.09
N ARG A 837 -28.54 -18.02 2.34
CA ARG A 837 -29.64 -17.12 2.70
C ARG A 837 -29.40 -15.71 2.17
N GLY A 838 -28.19 -15.19 2.35
CA GLY A 838 -27.84 -13.85 1.92
C GLY A 838 -27.87 -13.68 0.41
N PHE A 839 -27.37 -14.67 -0.33
CA PHE A 839 -27.45 -14.69 -1.79
C PHE A 839 -28.90 -14.71 -2.27
N SER A 840 -29.72 -15.58 -1.68
CA SER A 840 -31.16 -15.69 -2.01
C SER A 840 -31.90 -14.38 -1.74
N GLU A 841 -31.57 -13.71 -0.64
CA GLU A 841 -32.14 -12.41 -0.28
C GLU A 841 -31.72 -11.31 -1.25
N VAL A 842 -30.43 -11.22 -1.61
CA VAL A 842 -29.96 -10.24 -2.61
C VAL A 842 -30.64 -10.50 -3.96
N ARG A 843 -30.72 -11.77 -4.40
CA ARG A 843 -31.44 -12.16 -5.62
C ARG A 843 -32.91 -11.75 -5.56
N ARG A 844 -33.57 -11.90 -4.41
CA ARG A 844 -34.97 -11.48 -4.21
C ARG A 844 -35.12 -9.97 -4.39
N ARG A 845 -34.14 -9.17 -3.94
CA ARG A 845 -34.14 -7.70 -4.07
C ARG A 845 -33.83 -7.20 -5.49
N LEU A 846 -33.42 -8.08 -6.40
CA LEU A 846 -33.24 -7.76 -7.83
C LEU A 846 -34.55 -7.85 -8.64
N ARG A 847 -35.60 -8.42 -8.06
CA ARG A 847 -36.95 -8.54 -8.63
C ARG A 847 -37.86 -7.54 -7.93
#